data_AF-A0A1V6ZAT7-F1
#
_entry.id   AF-A0A1V6ZAT7-F1
#
_cell.length_a   1.000
_cell.length_b   1.000
_cell.length_c   1.000
_cell.angle_alpha   90.00
_cell.angle_beta   90.00
_cell.angle_gamma   90.00
#
_symmetry.space_group_name_H-M   'P 1'
#
loop_
_entity.id
_entity.type
_entity.pdbx_description
1 polymer ?
#
loop_
_entity_poly.entity_id
_entity_poly.type
_entity_poly.pdbx_seq_one_letter_code
_entity_poly.pdbx_strand_id
1 'polypeptide(L)'
;MESPSFSGQKRKVADMSSDEEDARPTTGFRGFARAASRSVTPPIMGGLGSGAQNNRNTMANPRGGGSSRGGKSMGGGGRGGGANSFAARMMAKMGYKEGQGLGTTGQGIVNPIEVQARPQGAGLGAVSEKSKKTREEERRAATQRGEILEDSSEEERQRRRKKKEERKAQGRSATGTPIQRAKPKFRTAREIEDDMEGLEVPNVLKSLVDATGKEQRVLTSTAGLMSTQQFVSQEEGEALKITQRARNDLEAFADEWKGLKERKQFIELEEAQVVDELDAYQSRVNHLTGLIAAVEELDIFENDESIATKFDEITNKLEDLESKYRDAVDEHRLPETAVAALHPLFRQAMEEWEPLQDPTFLVSNLTRLQPLLSRANGLEEPRKRASTSPYETMIYTLWLPRVRSALLNDWDVYDPSKATALVVAWKAIVPPFVYANVLDQLVIPKVGLALKNWKPRASRRHPGSEQDGKFPWWLFTWLQYLDERHTNPKQPTGLMSDAKRKFRSVLDTWSLRKGLVDRVEIWRDALGSEFDVCLRNHLLPRLARHIREDFTVNPQDQDLTALKDVLCWKVFFQPNVMGLLLVSDFFPKWHEILYIWLTNDPNYEEVGAWFSWWRTQIPEEVNELTIVDDEWNKGLQTMDLALQLGDRAAAELPRPTTARAPLPTREDKVAAAAATAAAAAPEPRVKAPVVEEVAFKDILEGWCLEQGLIMLPLREAHPQNGQPLFRITASATGKGGVVAFVQGDVVWVQNKKAKEIWEPMGLEDQLVERAEGR
;
A
#
# COMPACT_ATOMS: atom_id res chain seq x y z
N MET A 1 -57.72 -53.63 0.85
CA MET A 1 -58.93 -52.79 0.97
C MET A 1 -58.53 -51.45 0.36
N GLU A 2 -59.00 -51.02 -0.80
CA GLU A 2 -60.18 -51.33 -1.60
C GLU A 2 -59.82 -51.32 -3.09
N SER A 3 -60.38 -52.28 -3.82
CA SER A 3 -60.56 -52.27 -5.29
C SER A 3 -61.71 -51.29 -5.65
N PRO A 4 -62.26 -51.17 -6.90
CA PRO A 4 -61.97 -51.84 -8.18
C PRO A 4 -62.08 -50.87 -9.42
N SER A 5 -61.51 -51.19 -10.60
CA SER A 5 -62.09 -51.86 -11.80
C SER A 5 -62.45 -50.99 -13.01
N PHE A 6 -61.88 -51.41 -14.15
CA PHE A 6 -62.49 -51.60 -15.47
C PHE A 6 -63.10 -50.42 -16.26
N SER A 7 -62.54 -50.16 -17.44
CA SER A 7 -62.99 -50.70 -18.75
C SER A 7 -62.12 -50.09 -19.85
N GLY A 8 -61.49 -50.87 -20.75
CA GLY A 8 -62.10 -51.34 -22.01
C GLY A 8 -62.20 -50.17 -23.01
N GLN A 9 -61.61 -50.14 -24.21
CA GLN A 9 -61.50 -51.18 -25.22
C GLN A 9 -60.59 -50.74 -26.39
N LYS A 10 -59.73 -51.68 -26.81
CA LYS A 10 -59.55 -52.23 -28.16
C LYS A 10 -58.93 -51.39 -29.31
N ARG A 11 -57.76 -51.93 -29.72
CA ARG A 11 -57.38 -52.46 -31.06
C ARG A 11 -57.24 -51.45 -32.21
N LYS A 12 -56.09 -51.39 -32.90
CA LYS A 12 -55.57 -52.37 -33.90
C LYS A 12 -54.09 -51.97 -34.18
N VAL A 13 -53.04 -52.81 -34.08
CA VAL A 13 -52.63 -53.96 -34.92
C VAL A 13 -52.82 -53.62 -36.41
N ALA A 14 -51.84 -53.60 -37.31
CA ALA A 14 -50.55 -54.24 -37.46
C ALA A 14 -49.82 -53.41 -38.56
N ASP A 15 -48.51 -53.16 -38.49
CA ASP A 15 -47.42 -54.08 -38.80
C ASP A 15 -47.00 -54.02 -40.29
N MET A 16 -45.68 -53.88 -40.47
CA MET A 16 -44.88 -54.33 -41.62
C MET A 16 -45.06 -53.58 -42.95
N SER A 17 -44.05 -53.34 -43.77
CA SER A 17 -42.60 -53.61 -43.78
C SER A 17 -42.11 -53.13 -45.14
N SER A 18 -40.78 -52.92 -45.27
CA SER A 18 -40.00 -53.13 -46.51
C SER A 18 -40.24 -52.17 -47.68
N ASP A 19 -39.26 -51.79 -48.51
CA ASP A 19 -37.88 -52.26 -48.67
C ASP A 19 -37.14 -51.30 -49.63
N GLU A 20 -35.80 -51.31 -49.53
CA GLU A 20 -34.77 -51.32 -50.60
C GLU A 20 -34.83 -50.28 -51.75
N GLU A 21 -33.76 -49.87 -52.45
CA GLU A 21 -32.29 -49.95 -52.40
C GLU A 21 -31.77 -48.97 -53.50
N ASP A 22 -30.51 -48.56 -53.40
CA ASP A 22 -29.54 -48.23 -54.46
C ASP A 22 -29.85 -47.35 -55.69
N ALA A 23 -29.03 -46.31 -55.88
CA ALA A 23 -28.30 -46.07 -57.15
C ALA A 23 -27.18 -45.00 -57.03
N ARG A 24 -26.02 -45.33 -57.62
CA ARG A 24 -24.77 -44.58 -57.77
C ARG A 24 -24.83 -43.39 -58.77
N PRO A 25 -23.78 -42.52 -58.84
CA PRO A 25 -23.87 -41.17 -59.39
C PRO A 25 -23.56 -41.06 -60.89
N THR A 26 -24.03 -39.99 -61.53
CA THR A 26 -23.63 -39.60 -62.88
C THR A 26 -23.15 -38.15 -62.94
N THR A 27 -22.10 -37.97 -63.74
CA THR A 27 -21.33 -36.76 -64.02
C THR A 27 -22.11 -35.73 -64.85
N GLY A 28 -21.92 -34.43 -64.58
CA GLY A 28 -22.38 -33.36 -65.48
C GLY A 28 -21.90 -31.97 -65.08
N PHE A 29 -20.83 -31.51 -65.73
CA PHE A 29 -20.26 -30.16 -65.62
C PHE A 29 -21.13 -29.14 -66.39
N ARG A 30 -21.59 -28.06 -65.74
CA ARG A 30 -22.07 -26.83 -66.44
C ARG A 30 -21.98 -25.57 -65.56
N GLY A 31 -21.10 -24.66 -65.99
CA GLY A 31 -21.45 -23.26 -66.32
C GLY A 31 -21.74 -22.27 -65.19
N PHE A 32 -20.80 -21.34 -64.98
CA PHE A 32 -20.89 -20.13 -64.15
C PHE A 32 -22.09 -19.22 -64.46
N ALA A 33 -22.75 -18.72 -63.41
CA ALA A 33 -23.39 -17.41 -63.41
C ALA A 33 -23.33 -16.76 -62.01
N ARG A 34 -22.88 -15.50 -61.98
CA ARG A 34 -22.72 -14.63 -60.81
C ARG A 34 -24.04 -14.38 -60.09
N ALA A 35 -24.06 -14.51 -58.76
CA ALA A 35 -25.12 -13.99 -57.92
C ALA A 35 -24.72 -12.61 -57.34
N ALA A 36 -25.56 -11.61 -57.61
CA ALA A 36 -25.48 -10.27 -57.04
C ALA A 36 -26.19 -10.26 -55.67
N SER A 37 -25.45 -10.09 -54.58
CA SER A 37 -26.01 -9.84 -53.25
C SER A 37 -26.13 -8.34 -53.01
N ARG A 38 -27.32 -7.79 -53.24
CA ARG A 38 -27.76 -6.51 -52.67
C ARG A 38 -28.36 -6.79 -51.30
N SER A 39 -27.76 -6.22 -50.26
CA SER A 39 -28.31 -6.17 -48.90
C SER A 39 -29.53 -5.24 -48.86
N VAL A 40 -30.67 -5.78 -48.42
CA VAL A 40 -31.88 -5.01 -48.06
C VAL A 40 -32.32 -5.46 -46.66
N THR A 41 -32.46 -4.50 -45.77
CA THR A 41 -33.21 -4.52 -44.50
C THR A 41 -34.25 -3.39 -44.58
N PRO A 42 -35.32 -3.32 -43.76
CA PRO A 42 -36.11 -4.31 -43.00
C PRO A 42 -37.66 -4.08 -43.16
N PRO A 43 -38.55 -4.79 -42.43
CA PRO A 43 -39.59 -4.12 -41.62
C PRO A 43 -39.84 -4.84 -40.26
N ILE A 44 -40.05 -4.23 -39.08
CA ILE A 44 -41.10 -3.35 -38.47
C ILE A 44 -42.49 -4.02 -38.21
N MET A 45 -42.93 -3.87 -36.95
CA MET A 45 -44.25 -4.05 -36.28
C MET A 45 -44.58 -5.46 -35.75
N GLY A 46 -45.09 -5.65 -34.53
CA GLY A 46 -45.48 -4.72 -33.47
C GLY A 46 -46.32 -5.42 -32.39
N GLY A 47 -46.32 -4.86 -31.17
CA GLY A 47 -47.30 -5.11 -30.10
C GLY A 47 -46.88 -6.17 -29.06
N LEU A 48 -47.27 -6.09 -27.79
CA LEU A 48 -48.03 -5.09 -27.04
C LEU A 48 -47.98 -5.50 -25.55
N GLY A 49 -47.69 -4.54 -24.65
CA GLY A 49 -48.10 -4.52 -23.24
C GLY A 49 -47.36 -5.42 -22.25
N SER A 50 -47.34 -5.16 -20.94
CA SER A 50 -47.75 -4.01 -20.11
C SER A 50 -47.32 -4.34 -18.66
N GLY A 51 -47.13 -3.31 -17.81
CA GLY A 51 -47.13 -3.46 -16.34
C GLY A 51 -45.79 -3.10 -15.68
N ALA A 52 -45.42 -1.84 -15.47
CA ALA A 52 -45.96 -0.84 -14.53
C ALA A 52 -45.46 -1.00 -13.08
N GLN A 53 -44.57 -0.09 -12.66
CA GLN A 53 -44.70 0.81 -11.50
C GLN A 53 -43.42 1.69 -11.42
N ASN A 54 -43.50 2.98 -11.79
CA ASN A 54 -43.70 4.15 -10.91
C ASN A 54 -42.68 4.24 -9.74
N ASN A 55 -41.99 5.36 -9.46
CA ASN A 55 -42.48 6.74 -9.51
C ASN A 55 -41.34 7.79 -9.40
N ARG A 56 -41.44 8.87 -10.20
CA ARG A 56 -41.31 10.32 -9.87
C ARG A 56 -39.99 10.90 -9.30
N ASN A 57 -39.46 12.07 -9.69
CA ASN A 57 -40.00 13.31 -10.33
C ASN A 57 -38.90 13.93 -11.24
N THR A 58 -39.08 14.42 -12.47
CA THR A 58 -39.84 15.56 -13.07
C THR A 58 -39.54 16.99 -12.58
N MET A 59 -38.89 17.80 -13.44
CA MET A 59 -39.38 19.08 -14.04
C MET A 59 -38.34 19.53 -15.12
N ALA A 60 -38.63 19.58 -16.42
CA ALA A 60 -39.51 20.46 -17.21
C ALA A 60 -38.80 21.74 -17.76
N ASN A 61 -38.31 21.61 -19.01
CA ASN A 61 -38.46 22.43 -20.26
C ASN A 61 -39.01 23.89 -20.17
N PRO A 62 -38.92 24.77 -21.22
CA PRO A 62 -38.74 24.53 -22.67
C PRO A 62 -37.82 25.59 -23.36
N ARG A 63 -37.65 25.82 -24.68
CA ARG A 63 -38.54 25.73 -25.86
C ARG A 63 -37.78 26.17 -27.14
N GLY A 64 -38.14 25.58 -28.29
CA GLY A 64 -38.13 26.19 -29.64
C GLY A 64 -36.78 26.26 -30.39
N GLY A 65 -36.65 25.97 -31.68
CA GLY A 65 -37.62 25.64 -32.73
C GLY A 65 -37.15 26.23 -34.06
N GLY A 66 -36.89 25.37 -35.07
CA GLY A 66 -36.79 25.69 -36.51
C GLY A 66 -35.57 26.54 -36.95
N SER A 67 -35.12 26.57 -38.20
CA SER A 67 -35.40 25.81 -39.43
C SER A 67 -34.43 26.36 -40.50
N SER A 68 -33.99 25.48 -41.39
CA SER A 68 -33.81 25.72 -42.84
C SER A 68 -32.66 26.58 -43.40
N ARG A 69 -31.96 25.93 -44.35
CA ARG A 69 -31.26 26.43 -45.56
C ARG A 69 -29.97 27.24 -45.31
N GLY A 70 -28.87 27.00 -46.00
CA GLY A 70 -28.61 26.20 -47.19
C GLY A 70 -27.61 26.93 -48.08
N GLY A 71 -26.46 26.29 -48.35
CA GLY A 71 -25.73 26.41 -49.61
C GLY A 71 -24.66 27.50 -49.78
N LYS A 72 -23.41 27.00 -49.95
CA LYS A 72 -22.35 27.45 -50.90
C LYS A 72 -21.75 28.85 -50.65
N SER A 73 -20.47 29.15 -50.91
CA SER A 73 -19.29 28.45 -51.42
C SER A 73 -18.14 29.49 -51.40
N MET A 74 -16.90 28.99 -51.24
CA MET A 74 -15.61 29.62 -51.56
C MET A 74 -15.07 30.80 -50.73
N GLY A 75 -13.92 30.54 -50.12
CA GLY A 75 -12.68 31.21 -50.58
C GLY A 75 -12.02 32.17 -49.59
N GLY A 76 -10.82 31.79 -49.13
CA GLY A 76 -9.74 32.74 -48.90
C GLY A 76 -9.27 32.95 -47.45
N GLY A 77 -8.00 32.60 -47.21
CA GLY A 77 -7.09 33.43 -46.42
C GLY A 77 -7.20 33.33 -44.90
N GLY A 78 -6.60 32.30 -44.31
CA GLY A 78 -6.29 32.28 -42.88
C GLY A 78 -5.20 33.29 -42.52
N ARG A 79 -5.58 34.43 -41.93
CA ARG A 79 -4.71 35.33 -41.19
C ARG A 79 -4.98 35.15 -39.69
N GLY A 80 -3.92 34.77 -38.95
CA GLY A 80 -3.67 34.94 -37.51
C GLY A 80 -4.83 34.89 -36.50
N GLY A 81 -4.90 33.82 -35.71
CA GLY A 81 -5.68 33.75 -34.47
C GLY A 81 -4.76 33.65 -33.24
N GLY A 82 -4.80 34.67 -32.38
CA GLY A 82 -3.79 34.96 -31.35
C GLY A 82 -3.78 34.07 -30.09
N ALA A 83 -2.64 34.15 -29.41
CA ALA A 83 -2.15 33.34 -28.29
C ALA A 83 -2.93 33.41 -26.94
N ASN A 84 -4.24 33.72 -26.93
CA ASN A 84 -4.99 33.96 -25.68
C ASN A 84 -6.37 33.31 -25.59
N SER A 85 -6.71 32.34 -26.46
CA SER A 85 -7.99 31.63 -26.35
C SER A 85 -8.04 30.68 -25.14
N PHE A 86 -9.23 30.44 -24.59
CA PHE A 86 -9.45 29.46 -23.51
C PHE A 86 -8.91 28.07 -23.88
N ALA A 87 -9.08 27.69 -25.15
CA ALA A 87 -8.52 26.46 -25.71
C ALA A 87 -6.97 26.46 -25.64
N ALA A 88 -6.30 27.59 -25.95
CA ALA A 88 -4.84 27.69 -25.84
C ALA A 88 -4.36 27.53 -24.40
N ARG A 89 -5.06 28.10 -23.40
CA ARG A 89 -4.73 27.92 -21.98
C ARG A 89 -4.96 26.48 -21.51
N MET A 90 -6.02 25.84 -21.97
CA MET A 90 -6.30 24.42 -21.67
C MET A 90 -5.27 23.49 -22.32
N MET A 91 -4.88 23.74 -23.57
CA MET A 91 -3.82 22.99 -24.25
C MET A 91 -2.48 23.15 -23.54
N ALA A 92 -2.11 24.38 -23.13
CA ALA A 92 -0.89 24.63 -22.35
C ALA A 92 -0.89 23.89 -21.00
N LYS A 93 -2.03 23.85 -20.29
CA LYS A 93 -2.17 23.11 -19.03
C LYS A 93 -2.07 21.59 -19.21
N MET A 94 -2.43 21.08 -20.39
CA MET A 94 -2.26 19.68 -20.79
C MET A 94 -0.90 19.38 -21.45
N GLY A 95 0.07 20.30 -21.35
CA GLY A 95 1.46 20.10 -21.76
C GLY A 95 1.82 20.52 -23.19
N TYR A 96 0.90 21.17 -23.92
CA TYR A 96 1.17 21.65 -25.29
C TYR A 96 2.17 22.81 -25.31
N LYS A 97 3.22 22.69 -26.15
CA LYS A 97 4.15 23.77 -26.51
C LYS A 97 4.07 24.00 -28.01
N GLU A 98 4.15 25.26 -28.45
CA GLU A 98 4.08 25.61 -29.86
C GLU A 98 5.21 24.90 -30.65
N GLY A 99 4.84 24.05 -31.62
CA GLY A 99 5.77 23.19 -32.36
C GLY A 99 5.98 21.77 -31.79
N GLN A 100 5.30 21.40 -30.71
CA GLN A 100 5.27 20.03 -30.15
C GLN A 100 3.87 19.43 -30.16
N GLY A 101 3.79 18.11 -30.10
CA GLY A 101 2.54 17.36 -30.07
C GLY A 101 1.75 17.66 -28.80
N LEU A 102 0.42 17.57 -28.86
CA LEU A 102 -0.45 17.72 -27.69
C LEU A 102 -0.24 16.56 -26.69
N GLY A 103 -0.13 16.87 -25.39
CA GLY A 103 0.05 15.89 -24.30
C GLY A 103 1.32 16.15 -23.48
N THR A 104 1.34 15.69 -22.23
CA THR A 104 2.45 15.93 -21.28
C THR A 104 3.80 15.37 -21.75
N THR A 105 3.77 14.33 -22.59
CA THR A 105 4.93 13.69 -23.22
C THR A 105 5.12 14.09 -24.70
N GLY A 106 4.27 14.96 -25.24
CA GLY A 106 4.35 15.43 -26.63
C GLY A 106 3.90 14.42 -27.69
N GLN A 107 3.04 13.45 -27.31
CA GLN A 107 2.60 12.33 -28.15
C GLN A 107 1.60 12.70 -29.27
N GLY A 108 0.96 13.86 -29.19
CA GLY A 108 -0.05 14.30 -30.16
C GLY A 108 0.54 14.62 -31.53
N ILE A 109 -0.32 14.54 -32.55
CA ILE A 109 0.02 14.87 -33.94
C ILE A 109 0.33 16.36 -34.04
N VAL A 110 1.52 16.71 -34.56
CA VAL A 110 2.02 18.09 -34.67
C VAL A 110 1.44 18.78 -35.89
N ASN A 111 1.37 18.07 -37.02
CA ASN A 111 0.90 18.61 -38.28
C ASN A 111 -0.38 17.88 -38.73
N PRO A 112 -1.45 18.58 -39.13
CA PRO A 112 -2.66 17.94 -39.62
C PRO A 112 -2.37 16.98 -40.78
N ILE A 113 -3.06 15.83 -40.80
CA ILE A 113 -2.92 14.81 -41.85
C ILE A 113 -3.47 15.38 -43.17
N GLU A 114 -2.58 15.67 -44.12
CA GLU A 114 -2.95 16.13 -45.47
C GLU A 114 -3.36 14.91 -46.34
N VAL A 115 -4.58 14.93 -46.87
CA VAL A 115 -5.07 13.92 -47.82
C VAL A 115 -4.68 14.33 -49.24
N GLN A 116 -3.81 13.56 -49.88
CA GLN A 116 -3.46 13.77 -51.30
C GLN A 116 -4.44 13.00 -52.20
N ALA A 117 -5.22 13.74 -53.01
CA ALA A 117 -6.05 13.13 -54.04
C ALA A 117 -5.17 12.56 -55.16
N ARG A 118 -5.46 11.32 -55.60
CA ARG A 118 -4.70 10.70 -56.68
C ARG A 118 -5.02 11.36 -58.03
N PRO A 119 -4.02 11.54 -58.90
CA PRO A 119 -4.30 11.84 -60.31
C PRO A 119 -5.02 10.65 -60.96
N GLN A 120 -6.09 10.93 -61.69
CA GLN A 120 -6.94 9.92 -62.29
C GLN A 120 -6.17 9.14 -63.37
N GLY A 121 -6.10 7.80 -63.25
CA GLY A 121 -5.44 6.91 -64.21
C GLY A 121 -4.05 6.38 -63.81
N ALA A 122 -3.54 6.70 -62.63
CA ALA A 122 -2.27 6.15 -62.14
C ALA A 122 -2.47 4.82 -61.35
N GLY A 123 -1.70 3.79 -61.69
CA GLY A 123 -1.72 2.49 -61.01
C GLY A 123 -1.14 2.53 -59.57
N LEU A 124 -1.51 1.55 -58.75
CA LEU A 124 -1.24 1.47 -57.30
C LEU A 124 0.24 1.62 -56.89
N GLY A 125 1.21 1.37 -57.80
CA GLY A 125 2.64 1.51 -57.51
C GLY A 125 3.29 2.85 -57.88
N ALA A 126 2.57 3.76 -58.56
CA ALA A 126 3.15 4.98 -59.12
C ALA A 126 3.13 6.19 -58.15
N VAL A 127 2.31 6.14 -57.11
CA VAL A 127 2.12 7.26 -56.16
C VAL A 127 2.32 6.75 -54.74
N SER A 128 3.29 7.33 -54.02
CA SER A 128 3.48 7.07 -52.59
C SER A 128 2.25 7.58 -51.82
N GLU A 129 1.43 6.67 -51.33
CA GLU A 129 0.18 7.00 -50.63
C GLU A 129 0.41 7.76 -49.31
N LYS A 130 1.60 7.61 -48.72
CA LYS A 130 2.05 8.37 -47.56
C LYS A 130 2.83 9.60 -48.00
N SER A 131 2.45 10.78 -47.49
CA SER A 131 3.22 12.01 -47.71
C SER A 131 4.54 11.96 -46.92
N LYS A 132 5.56 12.70 -47.36
CA LYS A 132 6.85 12.74 -46.64
C LYS A 132 6.67 13.20 -45.18
N LYS A 133 5.73 14.13 -44.94
CA LYS A 133 5.43 14.68 -43.61
C LYS A 133 4.81 13.64 -42.67
N THR A 134 3.90 12.79 -43.16
CA THR A 134 3.27 11.74 -42.33
C THR A 134 4.26 10.63 -41.97
N ARG A 135 5.20 10.30 -42.87
CA ARG A 135 6.27 9.32 -42.60
C ARG A 135 7.27 9.81 -41.54
N GLU A 136 7.58 11.11 -41.54
CA GLU A 136 8.44 11.72 -40.52
C GLU A 136 7.77 11.75 -39.14
N GLU A 137 6.46 11.96 -39.10
CA GLU A 137 5.67 11.91 -37.86
C GLU A 137 5.53 10.49 -37.29
N GLU A 138 5.26 9.49 -38.13
CA GLU A 138 5.29 8.07 -37.74
C GLU A 138 6.67 7.68 -37.16
N ARG A 139 7.77 8.15 -37.80
CA ARG A 139 9.15 7.92 -37.32
C ARG A 139 9.43 8.59 -35.97
N ARG A 140 8.90 9.80 -35.75
CA ARG A 140 9.01 10.48 -34.45
C ARG A 140 8.22 9.77 -33.35
N ALA A 141 7.01 9.30 -33.67
CA ALA A 141 6.20 8.54 -32.72
C ALA A 141 6.82 7.18 -32.35
N ALA A 142 7.43 6.48 -33.32
CA ALA A 142 8.12 5.21 -33.10
C ALA A 142 9.39 5.37 -32.25
N THR A 143 10.22 6.38 -32.55
CA THR A 143 11.43 6.67 -31.75
C THR A 143 11.10 7.05 -30.30
N GLN A 144 9.98 7.74 -30.04
CA GLN A 144 9.51 8.01 -28.68
C GLN A 144 8.94 6.76 -27.97
N ARG A 145 8.42 5.77 -28.71
CA ARG A 145 8.00 4.47 -28.18
C ARG A 145 9.17 3.51 -27.93
N GLY A 146 10.42 3.93 -28.20
CA GLY A 146 11.61 3.11 -28.02
C GLY A 146 11.80 2.02 -29.09
N GLU A 147 11.04 2.09 -30.18
CA GLU A 147 11.03 1.10 -31.25
C GLU A 147 11.84 1.64 -32.45
N ILE A 148 12.90 0.94 -32.84
CA ILE A 148 13.67 1.27 -34.06
C ILE A 148 12.86 0.76 -35.25
N LEU A 149 12.11 1.67 -35.88
CA LEU A 149 11.39 1.35 -37.10
C LEU A 149 12.41 1.28 -38.27
N GLU A 150 12.95 0.09 -38.47
CA GLU A 150 13.68 -0.26 -39.69
C GLU A 150 12.69 -0.32 -40.84
N ASP A 151 12.60 0.78 -41.58
CA ASP A 151 11.80 0.87 -42.79
C ASP A 151 12.35 -0.18 -43.79
N SER A 152 11.51 -1.09 -44.32
CA SER A 152 11.87 -2.08 -45.35
C SER A 152 12.60 -1.46 -46.56
N SER A 153 12.43 -0.15 -46.77
CA SER A 153 13.13 0.65 -47.78
C SER A 153 14.60 0.96 -47.47
N GLU A 154 15.02 1.04 -46.20
CA GLU A 154 16.41 1.27 -45.80
C GLU A 154 17.23 -0.02 -45.98
N GLU A 155 16.65 -1.18 -45.66
CA GLU A 155 17.25 -2.49 -45.93
C GLU A 155 17.37 -2.74 -47.45
N GLU A 156 16.35 -2.37 -48.24
CA GLU A 156 16.41 -2.45 -49.70
C GLU A 156 17.40 -1.44 -50.31
N ARG A 157 17.52 -0.22 -49.76
CA ARG A 157 18.53 0.78 -50.17
C ARG A 157 19.95 0.36 -49.78
N GLN A 158 20.14 -0.27 -48.62
CA GLN A 158 21.42 -0.84 -48.21
C GLN A 158 21.78 -2.05 -49.07
N ARG A 159 20.83 -2.94 -49.39
CA ARG A 159 21.02 -4.03 -50.36
C ARG A 159 21.35 -3.49 -51.76
N ARG A 160 20.68 -2.42 -52.22
CA ARG A 160 21.01 -1.74 -53.49
C ARG A 160 22.37 -1.03 -53.46
N ARG A 161 22.79 -0.47 -52.32
CA ARG A 161 24.12 0.13 -52.14
C ARG A 161 25.21 -0.94 -52.12
N LYS A 162 25.05 -2.02 -51.36
CA LYS A 162 25.94 -3.21 -51.37
C LYS A 162 26.04 -3.80 -52.78
N LYS A 163 24.92 -3.99 -53.48
CA LYS A 163 24.90 -4.49 -54.88
C LYS A 163 25.52 -3.51 -55.89
N LYS A 164 25.53 -2.20 -55.59
CA LYS A 164 26.18 -1.16 -56.41
C LYS A 164 27.68 -1.05 -56.10
N GLU A 165 28.10 -1.30 -54.86
CA GLU A 165 29.50 -1.39 -54.44
C GLU A 165 30.16 -2.67 -54.94
N GLU A 166 29.46 -3.82 -54.89
CA GLU A 166 29.87 -5.08 -55.53
C GLU A 166 30.07 -4.93 -57.04
N ARG A 167 29.16 -4.20 -57.72
CA ARG A 167 29.30 -3.87 -59.15
C ARG A 167 30.44 -2.88 -59.45
N LYS A 168 30.83 -2.04 -58.48
CA LYS A 168 31.98 -1.12 -58.61
C LYS A 168 33.30 -1.83 -58.31
N ALA A 169 33.30 -2.80 -57.40
CA ALA A 169 34.45 -3.63 -57.05
C ALA A 169 34.86 -4.59 -58.19
N GLN A 170 33.89 -5.08 -58.98
CA GLN A 170 34.15 -5.84 -60.22
C GLN A 170 34.61 -4.97 -61.41
N GLY A 171 34.66 -3.63 -61.27
CA GLY A 171 34.96 -2.69 -62.35
C GLY A 171 36.40 -2.16 -62.38
N ARG A 172 37.36 -2.79 -61.69
CA ARG A 172 38.75 -2.31 -61.59
C ARG A 172 39.76 -3.36 -62.07
N SER A 173 39.65 -3.75 -63.33
CA SER A 173 40.78 -4.23 -64.12
C SER A 173 40.61 -3.77 -65.57
N ALA A 174 41.73 -3.40 -66.17
CA ALA A 174 41.85 -2.49 -67.28
C ALA A 174 41.51 -3.12 -68.64
N THR A 175 41.20 -2.22 -69.59
CA THR A 175 41.26 -2.38 -71.05
C THR A 175 39.96 -2.85 -71.75
N GLY A 176 39.08 -1.87 -71.98
CA GLY A 176 38.36 -1.62 -73.24
C GLY A 176 37.74 -2.79 -74.02
N THR A 177 36.53 -3.22 -73.64
CA THR A 177 35.51 -3.70 -74.59
C THR A 177 34.14 -3.63 -73.89
N PRO A 178 33.06 -3.15 -74.55
CA PRO A 178 31.74 -3.12 -73.92
C PRO A 178 31.27 -4.55 -73.69
N ILE A 179 30.96 -4.91 -72.45
CA ILE A 179 30.33 -6.18 -72.09
C ILE A 179 29.03 -6.28 -72.89
N GLN A 180 29.03 -7.12 -73.92
CA GLN A 180 27.80 -7.49 -74.62
C GLN A 180 26.87 -8.13 -73.59
N ARG A 181 25.62 -7.65 -73.53
CA ARG A 181 24.55 -8.36 -72.82
C ARG A 181 24.62 -9.82 -73.27
N ALA A 182 24.81 -10.75 -72.32
CA ALA A 182 24.76 -12.17 -72.64
C ALA A 182 23.46 -12.39 -73.39
N LYS A 183 23.57 -12.82 -74.66
CA LYS A 183 22.41 -13.16 -75.49
C LYS A 183 21.56 -14.13 -74.66
N PRO A 184 20.23 -13.97 -74.62
CA PRO A 184 19.38 -14.93 -73.92
C PRO A 184 19.75 -16.32 -74.40
N LYS A 185 20.28 -17.15 -73.49
CA LYS A 185 20.44 -18.58 -73.77
C LYS A 185 19.02 -19.12 -73.78
N PHE A 186 18.48 -19.32 -74.97
CA PHE A 186 17.19 -19.95 -75.15
C PHE A 186 17.33 -21.40 -74.72
N ARG A 187 16.58 -21.79 -73.69
CA ARG A 187 16.52 -23.17 -73.23
C ARG A 187 15.68 -23.99 -74.22
N THR A 188 16.11 -25.19 -74.52
CA THR A 188 15.31 -26.12 -75.32
C THR A 188 14.11 -26.61 -74.48
N ALA A 189 13.01 -27.02 -75.13
CA ALA A 189 11.84 -27.55 -74.41
C ALA A 189 12.20 -28.75 -73.50
N ARG A 190 13.20 -29.55 -73.90
CA ARG A 190 13.75 -30.63 -73.08
C ARG A 190 14.54 -30.13 -71.87
N GLU A 191 15.33 -29.08 -72.02
CA GLU A 191 15.98 -28.43 -70.87
C GLU A 191 14.97 -27.81 -69.89
N ILE A 192 13.79 -27.36 -70.36
CA ILE A 192 12.71 -26.87 -69.49
C ILE A 192 12.00 -28.04 -68.78
N GLU A 193 11.80 -29.17 -69.46
CA GLU A 193 11.30 -30.42 -68.85
C GLU A 193 12.30 -30.96 -67.80
N ASP A 194 13.60 -30.92 -68.08
CA ASP A 194 14.66 -31.36 -67.18
C ASP A 194 14.89 -30.39 -66.00
N ASP A 195 14.78 -29.07 -66.22
CA ASP A 195 14.91 -28.05 -65.17
C ASP A 195 13.67 -27.95 -64.27
N MET A 196 12.49 -28.31 -64.78
CA MET A 196 11.22 -28.27 -64.05
C MET A 196 10.70 -29.68 -63.82
N GLU A 197 11.29 -30.36 -62.84
CA GLU A 197 10.90 -31.69 -62.37
C GLU A 197 9.36 -31.84 -62.29
N GLY A 198 8.80 -32.71 -63.14
CA GLY A 198 7.36 -33.03 -63.23
C GLY A 198 6.56 -32.31 -64.33
N LEU A 199 7.16 -31.42 -65.13
CA LEU A 199 6.49 -30.78 -66.27
C LEU A 199 6.44 -31.74 -67.48
N GLU A 200 5.33 -32.42 -67.71
CA GLU A 200 5.11 -33.19 -68.95
C GLU A 200 4.56 -32.30 -70.06
N VAL A 201 5.43 -31.85 -70.96
CA VAL A 201 4.99 -31.12 -72.16
C VAL A 201 4.28 -32.09 -73.12
N PRO A 202 3.05 -31.81 -73.57
CA PRO A 202 2.31 -32.67 -74.48
C PRO A 202 3.06 -32.96 -75.78
N ASN A 203 3.02 -34.22 -76.24
CA ASN A 203 3.73 -34.69 -77.44
C ASN A 203 3.37 -33.91 -78.73
N VAL A 204 2.22 -33.24 -78.76
CA VAL A 204 1.78 -32.37 -79.87
C VAL A 204 2.71 -31.16 -80.06
N LEU A 205 3.32 -30.66 -78.98
CA LEU A 205 4.28 -29.55 -79.02
C LEU A 205 5.72 -30.04 -79.23
N LYS A 206 5.96 -31.36 -79.12
CA LYS A 206 7.27 -32.00 -79.32
C LYS A 206 7.58 -32.28 -80.79
N SER A 207 6.56 -32.45 -81.64
CA SER A 207 6.71 -32.65 -83.09
C SER A 207 5.60 -31.94 -83.89
N LEU A 208 5.88 -30.74 -84.38
CA LEU A 208 5.00 -30.05 -85.34
C LEU A 208 5.35 -30.48 -86.76
N VAL A 209 4.39 -31.09 -87.46
CA VAL A 209 4.49 -31.49 -88.86
C VAL A 209 3.60 -30.57 -89.68
N ASP A 210 4.17 -29.85 -90.65
CA ASP A 210 3.40 -29.02 -91.57
C ASP A 210 2.96 -29.85 -92.78
N ALA A 211 1.65 -29.90 -92.98
CA ALA A 211 0.99 -30.64 -94.05
C ALA A 211 0.34 -29.69 -95.09
N THR A 212 0.66 -28.39 -95.08
CA THR A 212 0.06 -27.42 -96.02
C THR A 212 0.78 -27.30 -97.37
N GLY A 213 1.95 -27.94 -97.53
CA GLY A 213 2.69 -28.05 -98.80
C GLY A 213 2.51 -29.39 -99.52
N LYS A 214 2.99 -29.48 -100.78
CA LYS A 214 3.04 -30.75 -101.56
C LYS A 214 3.96 -31.82 -100.96
N GLU A 215 4.78 -31.47 -99.97
CA GLU A 215 5.64 -32.38 -99.20
C GLU A 215 5.41 -32.14 -97.70
N GLN A 216 5.14 -33.19 -96.94
CA GLN A 216 5.07 -33.11 -95.48
C GLN A 216 6.47 -32.89 -94.93
N ARG A 217 6.72 -31.72 -94.33
CA ARG A 217 8.01 -31.40 -93.71
C ARG A 217 7.82 -31.27 -92.20
N VAL A 218 8.64 -32.00 -91.45
CA VAL A 218 8.72 -31.84 -89.99
C VAL A 218 9.43 -30.51 -89.74
N LEU A 219 8.68 -29.47 -89.40
CA LEU A 219 9.24 -28.13 -89.23
C LEU A 219 10.09 -28.00 -87.96
N THR A 220 10.03 -28.97 -87.05
CA THR A 220 10.54 -28.78 -85.70
C THR A 220 11.10 -30.04 -85.05
N SER A 221 12.41 -30.28 -85.19
CA SER A 221 13.15 -31.10 -84.22
C SER A 221 13.68 -30.19 -83.12
N THR A 222 13.46 -30.59 -81.87
CA THR A 222 13.56 -29.85 -80.58
C THR A 222 14.76 -28.90 -80.32
N ALA A 223 15.73 -28.78 -81.23
CA ALA A 223 16.89 -27.88 -81.14
C ALA A 223 16.78 -26.58 -81.98
N GLY A 224 15.80 -26.45 -82.89
CA GLY A 224 15.73 -25.34 -83.86
C GLY A 224 14.76 -24.18 -83.56
N LEU A 225 13.86 -24.32 -82.58
CA LEU A 225 12.74 -23.36 -82.34
C LEU A 225 13.16 -21.96 -81.89
N MET A 226 14.41 -21.78 -81.49
CA MET A 226 14.87 -20.57 -80.81
C MET A 226 16.01 -19.84 -81.52
N SER A 227 16.46 -20.31 -82.68
CA SER A 227 17.41 -19.58 -83.52
C SER A 227 16.69 -18.67 -84.50
N THR A 228 16.94 -17.36 -84.44
CA THR A 228 16.39 -16.39 -85.40
C THR A 228 17.05 -16.61 -86.78
N GLN A 229 16.36 -17.23 -87.73
CA GLN A 229 16.78 -17.19 -89.13
C GLN A 229 16.36 -15.86 -89.78
N GLN A 230 17.24 -15.29 -90.59
CA GLN A 230 17.19 -13.92 -91.07
C GLN A 230 17.10 -13.88 -92.60
N PHE A 231 15.96 -14.32 -93.16
CA PHE A 231 15.39 -13.96 -94.48
C PHE A 231 14.09 -14.77 -94.64
N VAL A 232 12.99 -14.19 -95.14
CA VAL A 232 11.67 -14.85 -95.15
C VAL A 232 11.00 -14.74 -96.52
N SER A 233 10.75 -15.90 -97.15
CA SER A 233 9.75 -16.07 -98.21
C SER A 233 8.32 -16.17 -97.63
N GLN A 234 7.29 -15.91 -98.43
CA GLN A 234 5.89 -15.83 -97.96
C GLN A 234 5.37 -17.13 -97.30
N GLU A 235 5.92 -18.28 -97.69
CA GLU A 235 5.62 -19.61 -97.12
C GLU A 235 6.33 -19.84 -95.76
N GLU A 236 7.56 -19.34 -95.58
CA GLU A 236 8.30 -19.40 -94.30
C GLU A 236 7.71 -18.45 -93.24
N GLY A 237 6.98 -17.42 -93.65
CA GLY A 237 6.26 -16.52 -92.74
C GLY A 237 5.08 -17.18 -92.01
N GLU A 238 4.47 -18.20 -92.59
CA GLU A 238 3.40 -18.98 -91.95
C GLU A 238 3.97 -20.01 -90.96
N ALA A 239 5.07 -20.68 -91.34
CA ALA A 239 5.84 -21.53 -90.45
C ALA A 239 6.33 -20.76 -89.21
N LEU A 240 6.87 -19.55 -89.38
CA LEU A 240 7.29 -18.69 -88.26
C LEU A 240 6.13 -18.29 -87.34
N LYS A 241 4.94 -18.03 -87.89
CA LYS A 241 3.73 -17.77 -87.09
C LYS A 241 3.31 -19.00 -86.29
N ILE A 242 3.43 -20.21 -86.86
CA ILE A 242 3.13 -21.47 -86.17
C ILE A 242 4.15 -21.74 -85.06
N THR A 243 5.45 -21.52 -85.31
CA THR A 243 6.49 -21.66 -84.28
C THR A 243 6.35 -20.62 -83.18
N GLN A 244 5.95 -19.39 -83.51
CA GLN A 244 5.73 -18.34 -82.51
C GLN A 244 4.49 -18.61 -81.66
N ARG A 245 3.41 -19.16 -82.24
CA ARG A 245 2.25 -19.65 -81.47
C ARG A 245 2.66 -20.78 -80.53
N ALA A 246 3.37 -21.79 -81.03
CA ALA A 246 3.85 -22.90 -80.22
C ALA A 246 4.80 -22.46 -79.09
N ARG A 247 5.63 -21.43 -79.32
CA ARG A 247 6.46 -20.83 -78.29
C ARG A 247 5.63 -20.13 -77.22
N ASN A 248 4.65 -19.32 -77.63
CA ASN A 248 3.75 -18.66 -76.68
C ASN A 248 2.95 -19.69 -75.88
N ASP A 249 2.54 -20.80 -76.49
CA ASP A 249 1.83 -21.90 -75.83
C ASP A 249 2.75 -22.60 -74.80
N LEU A 250 4.01 -22.88 -75.14
CA LEU A 250 5.00 -23.44 -74.21
C LEU A 250 5.33 -22.50 -73.05
N GLU A 251 5.50 -21.21 -73.33
CA GLU A 251 5.70 -20.19 -72.29
C GLU A 251 4.47 -20.11 -71.37
N ALA A 252 3.25 -20.19 -71.93
CA ALA A 252 2.00 -20.24 -71.15
C ALA A 252 1.94 -21.49 -70.26
N PHE A 253 2.28 -22.68 -70.76
CA PHE A 253 2.33 -23.91 -69.94
C PHE A 253 3.37 -23.81 -68.82
N ALA A 254 4.55 -23.25 -69.10
CA ALA A 254 5.58 -23.08 -68.09
C ALA A 254 5.15 -22.09 -66.99
N ASP A 255 4.44 -21.01 -67.36
CA ASP A 255 3.92 -20.03 -66.41
C ASP A 255 2.71 -20.54 -65.62
N GLU A 256 1.84 -21.35 -66.24
CA GLU A 256 0.78 -22.08 -65.53
C GLU A 256 1.34 -23.09 -64.52
N TRP A 257 2.39 -23.82 -64.90
CA TRP A 257 3.07 -24.77 -64.02
C TRP A 257 3.75 -24.08 -62.85
N LYS A 258 4.46 -22.97 -63.10
CA LYS A 258 5.01 -22.12 -62.02
C LYS A 258 3.90 -21.59 -61.12
N GLY A 259 2.82 -21.08 -61.70
CA GLY A 259 1.65 -20.62 -60.94
C GLY A 259 1.01 -21.72 -60.11
N LEU A 260 0.95 -22.95 -60.61
CA LEU A 260 0.50 -24.12 -59.85
C LEU A 260 1.49 -24.49 -58.73
N LYS A 261 2.80 -24.46 -58.98
CA LYS A 261 3.83 -24.74 -57.97
C LYS A 261 3.85 -23.68 -56.86
N GLU A 262 3.74 -22.41 -57.21
CA GLU A 262 3.63 -21.30 -56.26
C GLU A 262 2.34 -21.39 -55.44
N ARG A 263 1.19 -21.72 -56.07
CA ARG A 263 -0.06 -22.00 -55.35
C ARG A 263 0.06 -23.20 -54.43
N LYS A 264 0.72 -24.27 -54.87
CA LYS A 264 0.97 -25.45 -54.03
C LYS A 264 1.81 -25.07 -52.81
N GLN A 265 2.91 -24.34 -53.00
CA GLN A 265 3.74 -23.86 -51.90
C GLN A 265 2.97 -22.92 -50.96
N PHE A 266 2.12 -22.06 -51.50
CA PHE A 266 1.27 -21.18 -50.71
C PHE A 266 0.25 -21.97 -49.88
N ILE A 267 -0.42 -22.95 -50.49
CA ILE A 267 -1.35 -23.86 -49.79
C ILE A 267 -0.61 -24.68 -48.72
N GLU A 268 0.59 -25.19 -49.01
CA GLU A 268 1.40 -25.92 -48.02
C GLU A 268 1.77 -25.04 -46.81
N LEU A 269 2.06 -23.75 -47.03
CA LEU A 269 2.32 -22.79 -45.95
C LEU A 269 1.06 -22.46 -45.15
N GLU A 270 -0.09 -22.26 -45.82
CA GLU A 270 -1.38 -22.06 -45.14
C GLU A 270 -1.80 -23.29 -44.34
N GLU A 271 -1.61 -24.50 -44.90
CA GLU A 271 -1.86 -25.77 -44.21
C GLU A 271 -1.00 -25.88 -42.95
N ALA A 272 0.30 -25.58 -43.05
CA ALA A 272 1.18 -25.58 -41.88
C ALA A 272 0.73 -24.58 -40.80
N GLN A 273 0.33 -23.36 -41.18
CA GLN A 273 -0.19 -22.36 -40.23
C GLN A 273 -1.47 -22.84 -39.53
N VAL A 274 -2.41 -23.43 -40.28
CA VAL A 274 -3.66 -23.95 -39.72
C VAL A 274 -3.38 -25.13 -38.78
N VAL A 275 -2.41 -25.98 -39.09
CA VAL A 275 -1.98 -27.08 -38.21
C VAL A 275 -1.39 -26.53 -36.91
N ASP A 276 -0.52 -25.53 -36.97
CA ASP A 276 0.05 -24.89 -35.78
C ASP A 276 -1.04 -24.23 -34.90
N GLU A 277 -2.03 -23.57 -35.52
CA GLU A 277 -3.19 -23.02 -34.81
C GLU A 277 -4.04 -24.12 -34.16
N LEU A 278 -4.29 -25.22 -34.88
CA LEU A 278 -5.05 -26.37 -34.37
C LEU A 278 -4.35 -26.99 -33.16
N ASP A 279 -3.03 -27.19 -33.21
CA ASP A 279 -2.23 -27.73 -32.13
C ASP A 279 -2.25 -26.81 -30.89
N ALA A 280 -2.17 -25.49 -31.11
CA ALA A 280 -2.34 -24.50 -30.05
C ALA A 280 -3.74 -24.59 -29.40
N TYR A 281 -4.81 -24.67 -30.19
CA TYR A 281 -6.17 -24.85 -29.67
C TYR A 281 -6.34 -26.18 -28.92
N GLN A 282 -5.80 -27.28 -29.43
CA GLN A 282 -5.84 -28.59 -28.78
C GLN A 282 -5.15 -28.55 -27.41
N SER A 283 -3.98 -27.90 -27.32
CA SER A 283 -3.28 -27.74 -26.04
C SER A 283 -4.12 -26.97 -25.00
N ARG A 284 -4.82 -25.92 -25.43
CA ARG A 284 -5.72 -25.13 -24.57
C ARG A 284 -6.94 -25.93 -24.13
N VAL A 285 -7.53 -26.70 -25.04
CA VAL A 285 -8.66 -27.60 -24.71
C VAL A 285 -8.20 -28.64 -23.70
N ASN A 286 -7.07 -29.32 -23.93
CA ASN A 286 -6.53 -30.30 -22.99
C ASN A 286 -6.24 -29.68 -21.61
N HIS A 287 -5.73 -28.45 -21.56
CA HIS A 287 -5.50 -27.72 -20.32
C HIS A 287 -6.80 -27.44 -19.55
N LEU A 288 -7.83 -26.93 -20.24
CA LEU A 288 -9.15 -26.64 -19.65
C LEU A 288 -9.88 -27.92 -19.24
N THR A 289 -9.82 -28.99 -20.05
CA THR A 289 -10.40 -30.29 -19.72
C THR A 289 -9.72 -30.90 -18.49
N GLY A 290 -8.39 -30.77 -18.37
CA GLY A 290 -7.66 -31.16 -17.17
C GLY A 290 -8.09 -30.36 -15.93
N LEU A 291 -8.32 -29.05 -16.08
CA LEU A 291 -8.81 -28.20 -15.00
C LEU A 291 -10.21 -28.60 -14.54
N ILE A 292 -11.12 -28.88 -15.49
CA ILE A 292 -12.47 -29.35 -15.19
C ILE A 292 -12.42 -30.68 -14.44
N ALA A 293 -11.62 -31.65 -14.92
CA ALA A 293 -11.46 -32.94 -14.24
C ALA A 293 -10.88 -32.76 -12.82
N ALA A 294 -9.88 -31.89 -12.63
CA ALA A 294 -9.32 -31.60 -11.32
C ALA A 294 -10.33 -30.94 -10.37
N VAL A 295 -11.27 -30.13 -10.90
CA VAL A 295 -12.36 -29.53 -10.10
C VAL A 295 -13.45 -30.54 -9.78
N GLU A 296 -13.80 -31.44 -10.71
CA GLU A 296 -14.73 -32.55 -10.46
C GLU A 296 -14.18 -33.50 -9.38
N GLU A 297 -12.87 -33.74 -9.35
CA GLU A 297 -12.21 -34.52 -8.30
C GLU A 297 -12.29 -33.89 -6.90
N LEU A 298 -12.62 -32.59 -6.78
CA LEU A 298 -12.84 -31.92 -5.48
C LEU A 298 -14.18 -32.29 -4.83
N ASP A 299 -15.08 -32.95 -5.56
CA ASP A 299 -16.39 -33.42 -5.07
C ASP A 299 -16.20 -34.66 -4.17
N ILE A 300 -15.58 -34.49 -3.00
CA ILE A 300 -15.33 -35.58 -2.04
C ILE A 300 -16.55 -35.72 -1.12
N PHE A 301 -17.59 -36.41 -1.58
CA PHE A 301 -18.81 -36.65 -0.79
C PHE A 301 -19.10 -38.12 -0.50
N GLU A 302 -18.29 -39.07 -0.99
CA GLU A 302 -18.66 -40.49 -0.99
C GLU A 302 -17.99 -41.37 0.09
N ASN A 303 -16.98 -40.88 0.81
CA ASN A 303 -16.24 -41.70 1.78
C ASN A 303 -16.73 -41.50 3.23
N ASP A 304 -16.90 -42.57 4.02
CA ASP A 304 -17.30 -42.56 5.45
C ASP A 304 -16.17 -42.10 6.42
N GLU A 305 -15.14 -41.44 5.90
CA GLU A 305 -13.99 -41.04 6.71
C GLU A 305 -14.23 -39.80 7.59
N SER A 306 -13.33 -39.61 8.57
CA SER A 306 -13.32 -38.48 9.49
C SER A 306 -13.25 -37.14 8.74
N ILE A 307 -13.90 -36.09 9.28
CA ILE A 307 -13.89 -34.75 8.68
C ILE A 307 -12.46 -34.22 8.50
N ALA A 308 -11.56 -34.53 9.43
CA ALA A 308 -10.16 -34.10 9.36
C ALA A 308 -9.44 -34.70 8.14
N THR A 309 -9.62 -36.00 7.86
CA THR A 309 -8.97 -36.66 6.71
C THR A 309 -9.56 -36.16 5.40
N LYS A 310 -10.87 -35.97 5.33
CA LYS A 310 -11.53 -35.33 4.18
C LYS A 310 -11.00 -33.93 3.90
N PHE A 311 -10.80 -33.13 4.95
CA PHE A 311 -10.25 -31.78 4.81
C PHE A 311 -8.79 -31.83 4.34
N ASP A 312 -7.97 -32.77 4.84
CA ASP A 312 -6.60 -32.99 4.38
C ASP A 312 -6.55 -33.39 2.90
N GLU A 313 -7.45 -34.29 2.46
CA GLU A 313 -7.56 -34.70 1.06
C GLU A 313 -7.92 -33.52 0.14
N ILE A 314 -8.94 -32.73 0.50
CA ILE A 314 -9.29 -31.52 -0.27
C ILE A 314 -8.12 -30.53 -0.27
N THR A 315 -7.43 -30.36 0.86
CA THR A 315 -6.28 -29.46 0.96
C THR A 315 -5.17 -29.88 0.00
N ASN A 316 -4.83 -31.17 -0.06
CA ASN A 316 -3.82 -31.69 -0.98
C ASN A 316 -4.24 -31.50 -2.46
N LYS A 317 -5.51 -31.78 -2.79
CA LYS A 317 -6.03 -31.58 -4.16
C LYS A 317 -6.01 -30.11 -4.58
N LEU A 318 -6.34 -29.19 -3.66
CA LEU A 318 -6.31 -27.75 -3.92
C LEU A 318 -4.88 -27.21 -4.07
N GLU A 319 -3.91 -27.73 -3.32
CA GLU A 319 -2.48 -27.40 -3.51
C GLU A 319 -1.95 -27.93 -4.86
N ASP A 320 -2.33 -29.15 -5.23
CA ASP A 320 -2.01 -29.72 -6.54
C ASP A 320 -2.61 -28.88 -7.67
N LEU A 321 -3.84 -28.38 -7.49
CA LEU A 321 -4.49 -27.49 -8.44
C LEU A 321 -3.78 -26.13 -8.52
N GLU A 322 -3.39 -25.53 -7.39
CA GLU A 322 -2.62 -24.27 -7.36
C GLU A 322 -1.28 -24.42 -8.08
N SER A 323 -0.57 -25.52 -7.84
CA SER A 323 0.76 -25.77 -8.43
C SER A 323 0.70 -26.06 -9.93
N LYS A 324 -0.30 -26.80 -10.41
CA LYS A 324 -0.47 -27.15 -11.84
C LYS A 324 -1.04 -26.02 -12.69
N TYR A 325 -1.91 -25.18 -12.11
CA TYR A 325 -2.70 -24.19 -12.85
C TYR A 325 -2.42 -22.73 -12.45
N ARG A 326 -1.23 -22.43 -11.91
CA ARG A 326 -0.85 -21.12 -11.35
C ARG A 326 -1.22 -19.91 -12.21
N ASP A 327 -1.05 -20.02 -13.52
CA ASP A 327 -1.28 -18.94 -14.48
C ASP A 327 -2.78 -18.72 -14.77
N ALA A 328 -3.62 -19.73 -14.52
CA ALA A 328 -5.06 -19.73 -14.76
C ALA A 328 -5.90 -19.47 -13.48
N VAL A 329 -5.24 -19.36 -12.30
CA VAL A 329 -5.88 -19.12 -10.99
C VAL A 329 -6.76 -17.88 -10.98
N ASP A 330 -6.24 -16.78 -11.53
CA ASP A 330 -6.94 -15.49 -11.50
C ASP A 330 -7.98 -15.37 -12.64
N GLU A 331 -7.69 -15.96 -13.81
CA GLU A 331 -8.61 -15.97 -14.96
C GLU A 331 -9.89 -16.77 -14.67
N HIS A 332 -9.76 -17.90 -13.97
CA HIS A 332 -10.87 -18.80 -13.68
C HIS A 332 -11.42 -18.67 -12.25
N ARG A 333 -10.95 -17.69 -11.48
CA ARG A 333 -11.41 -17.43 -10.10
C ARG A 333 -11.34 -18.68 -9.21
N LEU A 334 -10.25 -19.43 -9.33
CA LEU A 334 -9.99 -20.60 -8.50
C LEU A 334 -10.09 -20.36 -6.97
N PRO A 335 -9.85 -19.16 -6.39
CA PRO A 335 -10.20 -18.91 -4.98
C PRO A 335 -11.70 -19.08 -4.66
N GLU A 336 -12.60 -18.70 -5.57
CA GLU A 336 -14.06 -18.84 -5.38
C GLU A 336 -14.46 -20.33 -5.41
N THR A 337 -13.87 -21.11 -6.33
CA THR A 337 -14.14 -22.56 -6.43
C THR A 337 -13.54 -23.32 -5.25
N ALA A 338 -12.34 -22.95 -4.78
CA ALA A 338 -11.73 -23.52 -3.59
C ALA A 338 -12.60 -23.30 -2.34
N VAL A 339 -13.11 -22.08 -2.15
CA VAL A 339 -14.03 -21.78 -1.03
C VAL A 339 -15.34 -22.56 -1.19
N ALA A 340 -15.86 -22.72 -2.42
CA ALA A 340 -17.07 -23.50 -2.66
C ALA A 340 -16.90 -24.98 -2.31
N ALA A 341 -15.75 -25.58 -2.64
CA ALA A 341 -15.42 -26.97 -2.29
C ALA A 341 -15.23 -27.14 -0.77
N LEU A 342 -14.58 -26.17 -0.10
CA LEU A 342 -14.34 -26.24 1.34
C LEU A 342 -15.60 -25.97 2.17
N HIS A 343 -16.51 -25.12 1.71
CA HIS A 343 -17.67 -24.64 2.47
C HIS A 343 -18.56 -25.76 3.09
N PRO A 344 -18.98 -26.82 2.37
CA PRO A 344 -19.81 -27.87 2.96
C PRO A 344 -19.09 -28.65 4.06
N LEU A 345 -17.84 -29.05 3.84
CA LEU A 345 -17.03 -29.70 4.87
C LEU A 345 -16.75 -28.77 6.05
N PHE A 346 -16.42 -27.51 5.78
CA PHE A 346 -16.17 -26.52 6.82
C PHE A 346 -17.42 -26.27 7.68
N ARG A 347 -18.61 -26.23 7.07
CA ARG A 347 -19.88 -26.15 7.81
C ARG A 347 -20.05 -27.32 8.76
N GLN A 348 -19.88 -28.55 8.27
CA GLN A 348 -19.99 -29.75 9.11
C GLN A 348 -18.93 -29.74 10.23
N ALA A 349 -17.69 -29.41 9.89
CA ALA A 349 -16.60 -29.28 10.84
C ALA A 349 -16.93 -28.27 11.94
N MET A 350 -17.52 -27.12 11.60
CA MET A 350 -17.94 -26.09 12.57
C MET A 350 -19.12 -26.53 13.45
N GLU A 351 -19.93 -27.52 13.03
CA GLU A 351 -21.03 -28.06 13.85
C GLU A 351 -20.54 -29.05 14.91
N GLU A 352 -19.53 -29.86 14.59
CA GLU A 352 -18.95 -30.88 15.47
C GLU A 352 -17.78 -30.36 16.33
N TRP A 353 -17.15 -29.25 15.91
CA TRP A 353 -15.97 -28.72 16.57
C TRP A 353 -16.27 -28.04 17.91
N GLU A 354 -15.46 -28.37 18.92
CA GLU A 354 -15.42 -27.69 20.22
C GLU A 354 -14.18 -26.79 20.36
N PRO A 355 -14.30 -25.46 20.17
CA PRO A 355 -13.15 -24.56 20.03
C PRO A 355 -12.22 -24.48 21.25
N LEU A 356 -12.75 -24.69 22.46
CA LEU A 356 -11.95 -24.60 23.69
C LEU A 356 -11.24 -25.91 24.06
N GLN A 357 -11.65 -27.04 23.47
CA GLN A 357 -10.99 -28.33 23.67
C GLN A 357 -9.85 -28.55 22.67
N ASP A 358 -10.12 -28.30 21.38
CA ASP A 358 -9.11 -28.35 20.33
C ASP A 358 -8.99 -26.99 19.61
N PRO A 359 -8.15 -26.08 20.12
CA PRO A 359 -7.98 -24.75 19.53
C PRO A 359 -7.25 -24.77 18.19
N THR A 360 -6.57 -25.87 17.85
CA THR A 360 -5.71 -25.99 16.66
C THR A 360 -6.36 -26.69 15.47
N PHE A 361 -7.60 -27.13 15.63
CA PHE A 361 -8.37 -27.81 14.59
C PHE A 361 -8.38 -27.02 13.26
N LEU A 362 -8.03 -27.68 12.15
CA LEU A 362 -7.96 -27.11 10.79
C LEU A 362 -6.97 -25.96 10.55
N VAL A 363 -6.23 -25.50 11.57
CA VAL A 363 -5.28 -24.38 11.45
C VAL A 363 -4.16 -24.69 10.45
N SER A 364 -3.62 -25.91 10.48
CA SER A 364 -2.59 -26.38 9.53
C SER A 364 -3.08 -26.34 8.08
N ASN A 365 -4.33 -26.74 7.85
CA ASN A 365 -4.87 -26.88 6.51
C ASN A 365 -5.23 -25.51 5.92
N LEU A 366 -5.82 -24.64 6.72
CA LEU A 366 -6.15 -23.28 6.30
C LEU A 366 -4.91 -22.39 6.12
N THR A 367 -3.84 -22.59 6.89
CA THR A 367 -2.56 -21.89 6.67
C THR A 367 -1.91 -22.30 5.36
N ARG A 368 -1.92 -23.60 5.04
CA ARG A 368 -1.47 -24.14 3.76
C ARG A 368 -2.24 -23.58 2.57
N LEU A 369 -3.56 -23.44 2.69
CA LEU A 369 -4.43 -22.89 1.64
C LEU A 369 -4.53 -21.35 1.63
N GLN A 370 -3.90 -20.67 2.59
CA GLN A 370 -3.96 -19.21 2.68
C GLN A 370 -3.47 -18.48 1.41
N PRO A 371 -2.41 -18.91 0.70
CA PRO A 371 -1.98 -18.30 -0.56
C PRO A 371 -3.06 -18.34 -1.64
N LEU A 372 -3.82 -19.44 -1.71
CA LEU A 372 -4.94 -19.64 -2.63
C LEU A 372 -6.17 -18.81 -2.21
N LEU A 373 -6.55 -18.89 -0.92
CA LEU A 373 -7.82 -18.35 -0.41
C LEU A 373 -7.79 -16.82 -0.18
N SER A 374 -6.64 -16.27 0.15
CA SER A 374 -6.45 -14.85 0.49
C SER A 374 -5.62 -14.09 -0.54
N ARG A 375 -5.56 -14.57 -1.79
CA ARG A 375 -4.85 -13.90 -2.88
C ARG A 375 -5.48 -12.53 -3.12
N ALA A 376 -4.89 -11.50 -2.53
CA ALA A 376 -5.22 -10.13 -2.84
C ALA A 376 -4.82 -9.90 -4.28
N ASN A 377 -5.81 -9.74 -5.17
CA ASN A 377 -5.58 -9.36 -6.56
C ASN A 377 -4.73 -8.07 -6.58
N GLY A 378 -3.42 -8.21 -6.77
CA GLY A 378 -2.47 -7.10 -6.86
C GLY A 378 -2.70 -6.21 -8.08
N LEU A 379 -3.63 -6.60 -8.96
CA LEU A 379 -4.03 -5.91 -10.19
C LEU A 379 -5.38 -5.20 -10.08
N GLU A 380 -6.07 -5.30 -8.94
CA GLU A 380 -7.29 -4.53 -8.73
C GLU A 380 -6.95 -3.19 -8.08
N GLU A 381 -7.15 -2.11 -8.83
CA GLU A 381 -7.40 -0.77 -8.27
C GLU A 381 -8.24 -0.91 -7.00
N PRO A 382 -8.00 -0.11 -5.94
CA PRO A 382 -8.64 -0.27 -4.64
C PRO A 382 -10.15 -0.24 -4.79
N ARG A 383 -10.75 -1.42 -5.01
CA ARG A 383 -12.18 -1.58 -5.19
C ARG A 383 -12.79 -1.09 -3.89
N LYS A 384 -13.68 -0.11 -4.01
CA LYS A 384 -14.45 0.47 -2.91
C LYS A 384 -14.85 -0.68 -1.98
N ARG A 385 -14.34 -0.66 -0.74
CA ARG A 385 -14.44 -1.68 0.32
C ARG A 385 -15.91 -2.08 0.63
N ALA A 386 -16.55 -2.86 -0.25
CA ALA A 386 -17.96 -3.22 -0.10
C ALA A 386 -18.28 -4.70 -0.39
N SER A 387 -17.40 -5.46 -1.05
CA SER A 387 -17.57 -6.91 -1.22
C SER A 387 -16.54 -7.64 -0.38
N THR A 388 -16.99 -8.24 0.71
CA THR A 388 -16.25 -9.24 1.49
C THR A 388 -15.82 -10.38 0.57
N SER A 389 -14.60 -10.88 0.70
CA SER A 389 -14.16 -12.05 -0.08
C SER A 389 -14.98 -13.30 0.29
N PRO A 390 -15.04 -14.32 -0.59
CA PRO A 390 -15.75 -15.57 -0.28
C PRO A 390 -15.20 -16.23 1.00
N TYR A 391 -13.88 -16.23 1.16
CA TYR A 391 -13.21 -16.75 2.34
C TYR A 391 -13.57 -15.96 3.61
N GLU A 392 -13.49 -14.62 3.56
CA GLU A 392 -13.88 -13.77 4.68
C GLU A 392 -15.36 -13.97 5.07
N THR A 393 -16.23 -14.18 4.09
CA THR A 393 -17.66 -14.46 4.30
C THR A 393 -17.86 -15.83 4.96
N MET A 394 -17.13 -16.86 4.55
CA MET A 394 -17.16 -18.19 5.16
C MET A 394 -16.74 -18.14 6.63
N ILE A 395 -15.62 -17.47 6.95
CA ILE A 395 -15.14 -17.31 8.33
C ILE A 395 -16.13 -16.50 9.16
N TYR A 396 -16.68 -15.40 8.61
CA TYR A 396 -17.64 -14.57 9.32
C TYR A 396 -18.98 -15.29 9.61
N THR A 397 -19.44 -16.16 8.70
CA THR A 397 -20.76 -16.81 8.81
C THR A 397 -20.74 -18.15 9.52
N LEU A 398 -19.65 -18.91 9.44
CA LEU A 398 -19.56 -20.26 10.01
C LEU A 398 -18.67 -20.31 11.25
N TRP A 399 -17.46 -19.73 11.19
CA TRP A 399 -16.50 -19.78 12.29
C TRP A 399 -16.86 -18.82 13.44
N LEU A 400 -17.17 -17.56 13.12
CA LEU A 400 -17.43 -16.54 14.15
C LEU A 400 -18.61 -16.91 15.06
N PRO A 401 -19.75 -17.44 14.59
CA PRO A 401 -20.84 -17.84 15.48
C PRO A 401 -20.46 -18.95 16.46
N ARG A 402 -19.63 -19.92 16.04
CA ARG A 402 -19.18 -21.03 16.90
C ARG A 402 -18.18 -20.58 17.95
N VAL A 403 -17.22 -19.75 17.56
CA VAL A 403 -16.29 -19.14 18.52
C VAL A 403 -17.02 -18.19 19.47
N ARG A 404 -18.03 -17.47 18.98
CA ARG A 404 -18.90 -16.65 19.82
C ARG A 404 -19.64 -17.47 20.86
N SER A 405 -20.27 -18.59 20.49
CA SER A 405 -20.96 -19.44 21.47
C SER A 405 -19.99 -20.00 22.51
N ALA A 406 -18.83 -20.49 22.09
CA ALA A 406 -17.82 -21.04 23.01
C ALA A 406 -17.26 -19.98 23.97
N LEU A 407 -16.90 -18.79 23.47
CA LEU A 407 -16.35 -17.72 24.30
C LEU A 407 -17.41 -17.07 25.22
N LEU A 408 -18.67 -17.01 24.82
CA LEU A 408 -19.73 -16.44 25.68
C LEU A 408 -20.19 -17.43 26.74
N ASN A 409 -20.48 -18.68 26.35
CA ASN A 409 -21.13 -19.66 27.23
C ASN A 409 -20.14 -20.50 28.03
N ASP A 410 -19.10 -21.03 27.38
CA ASP A 410 -18.28 -22.11 27.95
C ASP A 410 -16.97 -21.59 28.57
N TRP A 411 -16.45 -20.47 28.07
CA TRP A 411 -15.18 -19.92 28.54
C TRP A 411 -15.29 -19.34 29.96
N ASP A 412 -14.41 -19.74 30.86
CA ASP A 412 -14.22 -19.10 32.16
C ASP A 412 -13.11 -18.03 32.10
N VAL A 413 -13.42 -16.80 32.54
CA VAL A 413 -12.47 -15.67 32.53
C VAL A 413 -11.27 -15.93 33.44
N TYR A 414 -11.46 -16.70 34.52
CA TYR A 414 -10.39 -17.04 35.45
C TYR A 414 -9.41 -18.08 34.88
N ASP A 415 -9.78 -18.77 33.81
CA ASP A 415 -8.88 -19.65 33.03
C ASP A 415 -8.71 -19.09 31.59
N PRO A 416 -7.89 -18.04 31.39
CA PRO A 416 -7.60 -17.46 30.09
C PRO A 416 -6.83 -18.40 29.16
N SER A 417 -6.24 -19.50 29.64
CA SER A 417 -5.33 -20.35 28.85
C SER A 417 -6.01 -20.92 27.59
N LYS A 418 -7.22 -21.46 27.75
CA LYS A 418 -7.98 -22.10 26.65
C LYS A 418 -8.40 -21.08 25.58
N ALA A 419 -8.93 -19.94 26.01
CA ALA A 419 -9.36 -18.89 25.09
C ALA A 419 -8.18 -18.17 24.41
N THR A 420 -7.07 -17.97 25.12
CA THR A 420 -5.87 -17.36 24.51
C THR A 420 -5.22 -18.32 23.51
N ALA A 421 -5.17 -19.63 23.80
CA ALA A 421 -4.69 -20.64 22.85
C ALA A 421 -5.51 -20.63 21.54
N LEU A 422 -6.85 -20.56 21.64
CA LEU A 422 -7.75 -20.44 20.47
C LEU A 422 -7.48 -19.17 19.67
N VAL A 423 -7.46 -18.00 20.33
CA VAL A 423 -7.27 -16.71 19.64
C VAL A 423 -5.89 -16.61 18.98
N VAL A 424 -4.85 -17.17 19.61
CA VAL A 424 -3.48 -17.18 19.07
C VAL A 424 -3.37 -18.13 17.88
N ALA A 425 -3.89 -19.34 17.99
CA ALA A 425 -3.81 -20.35 16.92
C ALA A 425 -4.47 -19.85 15.62
N TRP A 426 -5.59 -19.14 15.72
CA TRP A 426 -6.35 -18.67 14.57
C TRP A 426 -5.96 -17.28 14.07
N LYS A 427 -5.05 -16.57 14.75
CA LYS A 427 -4.69 -15.17 14.44
C LYS A 427 -4.20 -14.98 12.99
N ALA A 428 -3.42 -15.92 12.45
CA ALA A 428 -2.84 -15.80 11.11
C ALA A 428 -3.86 -16.08 9.98
N ILE A 429 -4.92 -16.82 10.30
CA ILE A 429 -5.90 -17.37 9.34
C ILE A 429 -7.14 -16.47 9.25
N VAL A 430 -7.54 -15.91 10.39
CA VAL A 430 -8.78 -15.14 10.50
C VAL A 430 -8.59 -13.73 9.93
N PRO A 431 -9.55 -13.22 9.12
CA PRO A 431 -9.47 -11.86 8.60
C PRO A 431 -9.35 -10.81 9.72
N PRO A 432 -8.58 -9.73 9.52
CA PRO A 432 -8.28 -8.77 10.59
C PRO A 432 -9.52 -8.17 11.25
N PHE A 433 -10.58 -7.91 10.48
CA PHE A 433 -11.83 -7.35 11.00
C PHE A 433 -12.61 -8.34 11.86
N VAL A 434 -12.55 -9.65 11.56
CA VAL A 434 -13.18 -10.70 12.36
C VAL A 434 -12.41 -10.89 13.65
N TYR A 435 -11.07 -10.91 13.59
CA TYR A 435 -10.22 -10.98 14.78
C TYR A 435 -10.48 -9.80 15.73
N ALA A 436 -10.55 -8.58 15.20
CA ALA A 436 -10.92 -7.39 15.98
C ALA A 436 -12.32 -7.52 16.61
N ASN A 437 -13.30 -8.07 15.87
CA ASN A 437 -14.65 -8.31 16.39
C ASN A 437 -14.62 -9.29 17.59
N VAL A 438 -13.88 -10.39 17.49
CA VAL A 438 -13.74 -11.36 18.58
C VAL A 438 -13.18 -10.70 19.84
N LEU A 439 -12.11 -9.92 19.71
CA LEU A 439 -11.52 -9.22 20.85
C LEU A 439 -12.49 -8.18 21.44
N ASP A 440 -13.01 -7.27 20.61
CA ASP A 440 -13.81 -6.13 21.07
C ASP A 440 -15.19 -6.49 21.58
N GLN A 441 -15.85 -7.49 20.97
CA GLN A 441 -17.24 -7.81 21.27
C GLN A 441 -17.39 -9.02 22.21
N LEU A 442 -16.39 -9.91 22.28
CA LEU A 442 -16.49 -11.14 23.08
C LEU A 442 -15.55 -11.09 24.27
N VAL A 443 -14.25 -10.91 24.03
CA VAL A 443 -13.23 -10.98 25.09
C VAL A 443 -13.32 -9.77 26.01
N ILE A 444 -13.21 -8.56 25.46
CA ILE A 444 -13.10 -7.33 26.25
C ILE A 444 -14.33 -7.06 27.12
N PRO A 445 -15.59 -7.23 26.65
CA PRO A 445 -16.76 -7.03 27.49
C PRO A 445 -16.81 -8.01 28.66
N LYS A 446 -16.42 -9.27 28.44
CA LYS A 446 -16.44 -10.32 29.47
C LYS A 446 -15.33 -10.10 30.51
N VAL A 447 -14.11 -9.79 30.06
CA VAL A 447 -12.97 -9.42 30.92
C VAL A 447 -13.25 -8.12 31.68
N GLY A 448 -13.86 -7.13 31.03
CA GLY A 448 -14.29 -5.88 31.66
C GLY A 448 -15.39 -6.07 32.70
N LEU A 449 -16.34 -6.98 32.47
CA LEU A 449 -17.37 -7.34 33.45
C LEU A 449 -16.75 -8.07 34.66
N ALA A 450 -15.84 -9.01 34.42
CA ALA A 450 -15.08 -9.67 35.49
C ALA A 450 -14.29 -8.65 36.33
N LEU A 451 -13.66 -7.66 35.68
CA LEU A 451 -12.94 -6.58 36.35
C LEU A 451 -13.85 -5.68 37.19
N LYS A 452 -15.05 -5.38 36.69
CA LYS A 452 -16.06 -4.62 37.44
C LYS A 452 -16.55 -5.39 38.66
N ASN A 453 -16.71 -6.70 38.55
CA ASN A 453 -17.14 -7.57 39.66
C ASN A 453 -16.01 -7.88 40.65
N TRP A 454 -14.76 -7.85 40.19
CA TRP A 454 -13.59 -8.10 41.03
C TRP A 454 -13.53 -7.13 42.20
N LYS A 455 -13.44 -7.72 43.41
CA LYS A 455 -13.40 -7.03 44.70
C LYS A 455 -12.17 -7.50 45.48
N PRO A 456 -11.10 -6.69 45.54
CA PRO A 456 -9.81 -7.05 46.20
C PRO A 456 -9.93 -7.30 47.72
N ARG A 457 -11.11 -7.09 48.30
CA ARG A 457 -11.41 -7.21 49.74
C ARG A 457 -12.56 -8.14 50.05
N ALA A 458 -13.03 -8.95 49.12
CA ALA A 458 -14.02 -9.96 49.45
C ALA A 458 -13.42 -10.88 50.52
N SER A 459 -13.95 -10.74 51.74
CA SER A 459 -13.52 -11.46 52.93
C SER A 459 -13.50 -12.96 52.66
N ARG A 460 -12.49 -13.68 53.17
CA ARG A 460 -12.44 -15.17 53.22
C ARG A 460 -13.65 -15.82 53.93
N ARG A 461 -14.64 -15.04 54.37
CA ARG A 461 -15.85 -15.51 55.04
C ARG A 461 -16.90 -16.12 54.10
N HIS A 462 -16.81 -15.91 52.78
CA HIS A 462 -17.72 -16.55 51.83
C HIS A 462 -16.98 -17.60 50.98
N PRO A 463 -17.39 -18.89 51.02
CA PRO A 463 -16.74 -19.96 50.26
C PRO A 463 -16.75 -19.76 48.73
N GLY A 464 -17.67 -18.94 48.20
CA GLY A 464 -17.72 -18.59 46.77
C GLY A 464 -16.80 -17.43 46.35
N SER A 465 -16.12 -16.75 47.29
CA SER A 465 -15.32 -15.55 47.01
C SER A 465 -13.80 -15.77 47.11
N GLU A 466 -13.33 -17.03 47.07
CA GLU A 466 -11.90 -17.34 47.15
C GLU A 466 -11.09 -16.78 45.97
N GLN A 467 -11.73 -16.56 44.82
CA GLN A 467 -11.07 -16.04 43.61
C GLN A 467 -11.11 -14.50 43.52
N ASP A 468 -12.12 -13.85 44.14
CA ASP A 468 -12.29 -12.39 44.11
C ASP A 468 -11.19 -11.62 44.86
N GLY A 469 -10.58 -12.25 45.87
CA GLY A 469 -9.47 -11.67 46.63
C GLY A 469 -8.08 -11.86 46.00
N LYS A 470 -7.97 -12.64 44.91
CA LYS A 470 -6.69 -12.95 44.27
C LYS A 470 -6.30 -11.85 43.27
N PHE A 471 -5.00 -11.73 43.03
CA PHE A 471 -4.43 -10.88 41.99
C PHE A 471 -5.06 -11.21 40.62
N PRO A 472 -5.53 -10.22 39.83
CA PRO A 472 -6.25 -10.45 38.58
C PRO A 472 -5.29 -10.78 37.43
N TRP A 473 -4.61 -11.92 37.51
CA TRP A 473 -3.63 -12.35 36.52
C TRP A 473 -4.21 -12.50 35.11
N TRP A 474 -5.48 -12.92 35.01
CA TRP A 474 -6.22 -13.04 33.76
C TRP A 474 -6.35 -11.71 33.00
N LEU A 475 -6.30 -10.57 33.68
CA LEU A 475 -6.31 -9.26 33.02
C LEU A 475 -5.03 -9.10 32.20
N PHE A 476 -3.88 -9.35 32.83
CA PHE A 476 -2.57 -9.10 32.25
C PHE A 476 -2.24 -10.07 31.12
N THR A 477 -2.78 -11.29 31.14
CA THR A 477 -2.62 -12.25 30.03
C THR A 477 -3.27 -11.76 28.75
N TRP A 478 -4.34 -10.95 28.84
CA TRP A 478 -5.04 -10.44 27.65
C TRP A 478 -4.39 -9.18 27.09
N LEU A 479 -3.70 -8.37 27.91
CA LEU A 479 -3.12 -7.09 27.47
C LEU A 479 -2.16 -7.22 26.29
N GLN A 480 -1.44 -8.34 26.17
CA GLN A 480 -0.50 -8.58 25.06
C GLN A 480 -1.18 -8.77 23.70
N TYR A 481 -2.49 -9.08 23.67
CA TYR A 481 -3.24 -9.34 22.44
C TYR A 481 -4.13 -8.17 22.02
N LEU A 482 -4.25 -7.14 22.86
CA LEU A 482 -5.17 -6.03 22.67
C LEU A 482 -4.49 -4.83 22.01
N ASP A 483 -5.29 -4.09 21.24
CA ASP A 483 -4.87 -2.86 20.59
C ASP A 483 -4.59 -1.74 21.61
N GLU A 484 -3.83 -0.72 21.19
CA GLU A 484 -3.43 0.43 22.02
C GLU A 484 -4.61 1.14 22.70
N ARG A 485 -5.81 1.08 22.11
CA ARG A 485 -7.05 1.64 22.67
C ARG A 485 -7.41 1.06 24.04
N HIS A 486 -7.07 -0.21 24.30
CA HIS A 486 -7.43 -0.90 25.53
C HIS A 486 -6.28 -0.99 26.52
N THR A 487 -5.05 -0.98 26.02
CA THR A 487 -3.82 -1.13 26.82
C THR A 487 -3.35 0.21 27.41
N ASN A 488 -3.67 1.34 26.78
CA ASN A 488 -3.17 2.64 27.24
C ASN A 488 -3.92 3.15 28.50
N PRO A 489 -3.23 3.31 29.65
CA PRO A 489 -3.85 3.75 30.91
C PRO A 489 -4.28 5.23 30.91
N LYS A 490 -3.78 6.04 29.97
CA LYS A 490 -4.09 7.47 29.86
C LYS A 490 -5.44 7.73 29.17
N GLN A 491 -5.91 6.77 28.39
CA GLN A 491 -7.20 6.91 27.70
C GLN A 491 -8.36 6.91 28.71
N PRO A 492 -9.43 7.68 28.46
CA PRO A 492 -10.57 7.79 29.37
C PRO A 492 -11.43 6.52 29.39
N THR A 493 -11.37 5.74 28.31
CA THR A 493 -12.13 4.53 28.06
C THR A 493 -11.17 3.41 27.67
N GLY A 494 -11.43 2.20 28.11
CA GLY A 494 -10.61 1.03 27.80
C GLY A 494 -10.36 0.18 29.03
N LEU A 495 -9.94 -1.06 28.81
CA LEU A 495 -9.76 -2.05 29.86
C LEU A 495 -8.73 -1.60 30.92
N MET A 496 -7.61 -1.00 30.50
CA MET A 496 -6.60 -0.48 31.43
C MET A 496 -7.09 0.73 32.23
N SER A 497 -7.98 1.56 31.65
CA SER A 497 -8.56 2.70 32.38
C SER A 497 -9.48 2.23 33.52
N ASP A 498 -10.24 1.15 33.29
CA ASP A 498 -11.06 0.49 34.32
C ASP A 498 -10.17 -0.20 35.36
N ALA A 499 -9.08 -0.84 34.92
CA ALA A 499 -8.11 -1.48 35.80
C ALA A 499 -7.43 -0.45 36.71
N LYS A 500 -7.06 0.72 36.18
CA LYS A 500 -6.53 1.86 36.95
C LYS A 500 -7.51 2.32 38.01
N ARG A 501 -8.81 2.47 37.70
CA ARG A 501 -9.84 2.85 38.68
C ARG A 501 -9.96 1.80 39.79
N LYS A 502 -9.92 0.52 39.43
CA LYS A 502 -9.92 -0.58 40.40
C LYS A 502 -8.67 -0.59 41.25
N PHE A 503 -7.49 -0.38 40.67
CA PHE A 503 -6.23 -0.27 41.40
C PHE A 503 -6.24 0.88 42.41
N ARG A 504 -6.77 2.06 42.04
CA ARG A 504 -6.99 3.16 43.01
C ARG A 504 -7.87 2.72 44.19
N SER A 505 -8.97 2.03 43.91
CA SER A 505 -9.83 1.48 44.98
C SER A 505 -9.12 0.42 45.82
N VAL A 506 -8.24 -0.40 45.24
CA VAL A 506 -7.36 -1.31 45.99
C VAL A 506 -6.51 -0.50 46.96
N LEU A 507 -5.80 0.52 46.48
CA LEU A 507 -4.91 1.37 47.31
C LEU A 507 -5.68 2.13 48.40
N ASP A 508 -6.85 2.67 48.09
CA ASP A 508 -7.71 3.41 49.04
C ASP A 508 -8.25 2.52 50.16
N THR A 509 -8.49 1.25 49.85
CA THR A 509 -9.03 0.33 50.82
C THR A 509 -7.92 -0.42 51.54
N TRP A 510 -6.80 -0.78 50.88
CA TRP A 510 -5.72 -1.67 51.35
C TRP A 510 -5.31 -1.41 52.82
N SER A 511 -5.06 -2.47 53.58
CA SER A 511 -4.69 -2.37 54.99
C SER A 511 -3.18 -2.42 55.07
N LEU A 512 -2.58 -1.33 55.53
CA LEU A 512 -1.12 -1.15 55.57
C LEU A 512 -0.43 -2.22 56.43
N ARG A 513 -1.09 -2.68 57.51
CA ARG A 513 -0.65 -3.79 58.38
C ARG A 513 -0.49 -5.15 57.68
N LYS A 514 -1.01 -5.34 56.47
CA LYS A 514 -0.83 -6.59 55.70
C LYS A 514 0.43 -6.56 54.83
N GLY A 515 1.19 -5.46 54.83
CA GLY A 515 2.35 -5.28 53.99
C GLY A 515 1.99 -4.87 52.56
N LEU A 516 2.87 -5.24 51.61
CA LEU A 516 2.74 -4.88 50.21
C LEU A 516 1.54 -5.58 49.56
N VAL A 517 0.90 -4.91 48.59
CA VAL A 517 -0.13 -5.56 47.76
C VAL A 517 0.52 -6.68 46.92
N ASP A 518 -0.21 -7.76 46.69
CA ASP A 518 0.29 -8.88 45.87
C ASP A 518 0.67 -8.41 44.46
N ARG A 519 1.91 -8.74 44.04
CA ARG A 519 2.45 -8.48 42.68
C ARG A 519 2.27 -7.04 42.19
N VAL A 520 2.53 -6.05 43.06
CA VAL A 520 2.50 -4.61 42.72
C VAL A 520 3.39 -4.25 41.54
N GLU A 521 4.48 -4.97 41.32
CA GLU A 521 5.39 -4.77 40.19
C GLU A 521 4.68 -4.90 38.84
N ILE A 522 3.76 -5.86 38.70
CA ILE A 522 3.01 -6.04 37.44
C ILE A 522 2.07 -4.86 37.21
N TRP A 523 1.52 -4.26 38.29
CA TRP A 523 0.75 -3.02 38.20
C TRP A 523 1.61 -1.83 37.80
N ARG A 524 2.84 -1.74 38.30
CA ARG A 524 3.82 -0.72 37.89
C ARG A 524 4.11 -0.83 36.40
N ASP A 525 4.42 -2.03 35.93
CA ASP A 525 4.81 -2.25 34.52
C ASP A 525 3.63 -1.99 33.57
N ALA A 526 2.40 -2.34 33.97
CA ALA A 526 1.21 -2.12 33.15
C ALA A 526 0.69 -0.66 33.14
N LEU A 527 0.80 0.07 34.26
CA LEU A 527 0.31 1.45 34.38
C LEU A 527 1.38 2.49 34.03
N GLY A 528 2.67 2.13 34.05
CA GLY A 528 3.79 3.03 33.78
C GLY A 528 3.71 4.31 34.63
N SER A 529 3.76 5.48 33.98
CA SER A 529 3.71 6.78 34.68
C SER A 529 2.44 7.01 35.52
N GLU A 530 1.32 6.36 35.17
CA GLU A 530 0.06 6.51 35.93
C GLU A 530 0.12 5.80 37.29
N PHE A 531 1.05 4.85 37.46
CA PHE A 531 1.27 4.15 38.72
C PHE A 531 1.70 5.11 39.83
N ASP A 532 2.73 5.93 39.57
CA ASP A 532 3.27 6.90 40.54
C ASP A 532 2.22 7.95 40.94
N VAL A 533 1.40 8.37 39.98
CA VAL A 533 0.28 9.30 40.22
C VAL A 533 -0.75 8.67 41.15
N CYS A 534 -1.07 7.38 40.96
CA CYS A 534 -2.00 6.67 41.84
C CYS A 534 -1.42 6.53 43.26
N LEU A 535 -0.14 6.15 43.39
CA LEU A 535 0.51 6.06 44.71
C LEU A 535 0.54 7.41 45.43
N ARG A 536 0.93 8.48 44.74
CA ARG A 536 1.00 9.84 45.32
C ARG A 536 -0.36 10.35 45.80
N ASN A 537 -1.43 10.08 45.06
CA ASN A 537 -2.74 10.64 45.37
C ASN A 537 -3.57 9.79 46.34
N HIS A 538 -3.41 8.46 46.30
CA HIS A 538 -4.26 7.53 47.07
C HIS A 538 -3.51 6.85 48.22
N LEU A 539 -2.27 6.44 48.01
CA LEU A 539 -1.50 5.72 49.04
C LEU A 539 -0.75 6.67 49.98
N LEU A 540 -0.02 7.65 49.43
CA LEU A 540 0.83 8.55 50.22
C LEU A 540 0.07 9.30 51.33
N PRO A 541 -1.13 9.88 51.10
CA PRO A 541 -1.88 10.53 52.17
C PRO A 541 -2.31 9.55 53.27
N ARG A 542 -2.51 8.27 52.93
CA ARG A 542 -2.86 7.22 53.90
C ARG A 542 -1.65 6.76 54.70
N LEU A 543 -0.47 6.65 54.07
CA LEU A 543 0.79 6.38 54.78
C LEU A 543 1.07 7.50 55.80
N ALA A 544 0.96 8.76 55.37
CA ALA A 544 1.10 9.92 56.25
C ALA A 544 0.10 9.87 57.43
N ARG A 545 -1.18 9.58 57.15
CA ARG A 545 -2.21 9.41 58.19
C ARG A 545 -1.90 8.27 59.14
N HIS A 546 -1.39 7.14 58.64
CA HIS A 546 -1.04 5.98 59.46
C HIS A 546 0.10 6.29 60.43
N ILE A 547 1.14 7.00 60.00
CA ILE A 547 2.18 7.50 60.92
C ILE A 547 1.58 8.52 61.89
N ARG A 548 0.67 9.39 61.45
CA ARG A 548 0.08 10.40 62.33
C ARG A 548 -0.78 9.78 63.44
N GLU A 549 -1.58 8.77 63.14
CA GLU A 549 -2.55 8.19 64.08
C GLU A 549 -1.98 7.01 64.88
N ASP A 550 -1.27 6.08 64.23
CA ASP A 550 -0.89 4.80 64.83
C ASP A 550 0.55 4.77 65.35
N PHE A 551 1.41 5.73 64.97
CA PHE A 551 2.81 5.77 65.43
C PHE A 551 2.99 6.72 66.62
N THR A 552 3.47 6.20 67.73
CA THR A 552 3.90 6.98 68.90
C THR A 552 5.38 6.70 69.15
N VAL A 553 6.14 7.76 69.47
CA VAL A 553 7.52 7.59 69.92
C VAL A 553 7.45 7.41 71.44
N ASN A 554 8.07 6.36 71.95
CA ASN A 554 8.13 6.08 73.39
C ASN A 554 9.52 5.51 73.71
N PRO A 555 10.36 6.23 74.48
CA PRO A 555 11.72 5.79 74.79
C PRO A 555 11.82 4.43 75.52
N GLN A 556 10.79 4.01 76.24
CA GLN A 556 10.82 2.79 77.06
C GLN A 556 10.25 1.54 76.34
N ASP A 557 9.28 1.71 75.46
CA ASP A 557 8.63 0.62 74.71
C ASP A 557 8.23 1.11 73.32
N GLN A 558 9.15 1.01 72.36
CA GLN A 558 8.98 1.55 71.02
C GLN A 558 8.32 0.54 70.09
N ASP A 559 7.10 0.85 69.63
CA ASP A 559 6.47 0.12 68.53
C ASP A 559 6.96 0.65 67.17
N LEU A 560 7.56 -0.23 66.38
CA LEU A 560 8.06 0.06 65.03
C LEU A 560 7.13 -0.46 63.93
N THR A 561 6.00 -1.09 64.27
CA THR A 561 5.09 -1.70 63.28
C THR A 561 4.60 -0.68 62.26
N ALA A 562 4.06 0.46 62.72
CA ALA A 562 3.58 1.53 61.85
C ALA A 562 4.67 2.11 60.94
N LEU A 563 5.90 2.24 61.44
CA LEU A 563 7.04 2.72 60.66
C LEU A 563 7.48 1.68 59.61
N LYS A 564 7.57 0.40 60.00
CA LYS A 564 7.90 -0.72 59.10
C LYS A 564 6.86 -0.89 58.00
N ASP A 565 5.57 -0.74 58.33
CA ASP A 565 4.46 -0.78 57.38
C ASP A 565 4.59 0.31 56.31
N VAL A 566 5.14 1.49 56.64
CA VAL A 566 5.42 2.55 55.66
C VAL A 566 6.71 2.27 54.88
N LEU A 567 7.78 1.88 55.58
CA LEU A 567 9.09 1.62 54.95
C LEU A 567 9.06 0.45 53.97
N CYS A 568 8.12 -0.50 54.09
CA CYS A 568 7.97 -1.57 53.10
C CYS A 568 7.60 -1.04 51.69
N TRP A 569 7.07 0.18 51.58
CA TRP A 569 6.76 0.83 50.30
C TRP A 569 7.92 1.64 49.71
N LYS A 570 9.10 1.69 50.36
CA LYS A 570 10.22 2.54 49.94
C LYS A 570 10.63 2.34 48.48
N VAL A 571 10.56 1.11 47.98
CA VAL A 571 11.00 0.73 46.61
C VAL A 571 10.12 1.37 45.52
N PHE A 572 8.89 1.77 45.87
CA PHE A 572 7.93 2.36 44.92
C PHE A 572 7.83 3.88 45.00
N PHE A 573 8.56 4.51 45.91
CA PHE A 573 8.61 5.97 46.05
C PHE A 573 10.03 6.47 45.80
N GLN A 574 10.14 7.69 45.27
CA GLN A 574 11.43 8.38 45.22
C GLN A 574 11.88 8.68 46.67
N PRO A 575 13.17 8.55 47.02
CA PRO A 575 13.67 8.76 48.38
C PRO A 575 13.22 10.11 48.97
N ASN A 576 13.23 11.17 48.15
CA ASN A 576 12.78 12.52 48.54
C ASN A 576 11.33 12.55 49.04
N VAL A 577 10.42 11.78 48.42
CA VAL A 577 9.01 11.73 48.87
C VAL A 577 8.90 11.05 50.24
N MET A 578 9.70 10.00 50.47
CA MET A 578 9.74 9.32 51.77
C MET A 578 10.35 10.22 52.85
N GLY A 579 11.45 10.92 52.54
CA GLY A 579 12.06 11.91 53.43
C GLY A 579 11.08 13.01 53.82
N LEU A 580 10.37 13.61 52.86
CA LEU A 580 9.36 14.63 53.12
C LEU A 580 8.21 14.12 54.02
N LEU A 581 7.78 12.87 53.85
CA LEU A 581 6.76 12.25 54.68
C LEU A 581 7.24 12.05 56.13
N LEU A 582 8.50 11.64 56.31
CA LEU A 582 9.09 11.53 57.64
C LEU A 582 9.25 12.91 58.30
N VAL A 583 9.69 13.91 57.54
CA VAL A 583 9.82 15.30 58.01
C VAL A 583 8.47 15.87 58.44
N SER A 584 7.39 15.55 57.73
CA SER A 584 6.05 16.06 58.07
C SER A 584 5.37 15.37 59.24
N ASP A 585 5.53 14.05 59.39
CA ASP A 585 4.71 13.26 60.32
C ASP A 585 5.49 12.45 61.38
N PHE A 586 6.77 12.13 61.14
CA PHE A 586 7.64 11.41 62.08
C PHE A 586 8.48 12.37 62.95
N PHE A 587 9.28 13.24 62.33
CA PHE A 587 10.22 14.12 63.02
C PHE A 587 9.57 15.06 64.04
N PRO A 588 8.37 15.63 63.84
CA PRO A 588 7.72 16.45 64.86
C PRO A 588 7.48 15.71 66.16
N LYS A 589 7.04 14.44 66.10
CA LYS A 589 6.83 13.59 67.28
C LYS A 589 8.15 13.23 67.95
N TRP A 590 9.17 12.95 67.14
CA TRP A 590 10.50 12.64 67.62
C TRP A 590 11.13 13.83 68.36
N HIS A 591 11.08 15.03 67.78
CA HIS A 591 11.57 16.27 68.40
C HIS A 591 10.81 16.62 69.68
N GLU A 592 9.49 16.41 69.72
CA GLU A 592 8.68 16.64 70.92
C GLU A 592 9.15 15.77 72.09
N ILE A 593 9.45 14.50 71.84
CA ILE A 593 9.92 13.59 72.89
C ILE A 593 11.37 13.86 73.27
N LEU A 594 12.21 14.23 72.32
CA LEU A 594 13.55 14.71 72.63
C LEU A 594 13.48 15.93 73.57
N TYR A 595 12.60 16.90 73.30
CA TYR A 595 12.39 18.06 74.15
C TYR A 595 11.88 17.68 75.55
N ILE A 596 10.88 16.79 75.64
CA ILE A 596 10.34 16.31 76.92
C ILE A 596 11.43 15.61 77.74
N TRP A 597 12.26 14.79 77.10
CA TRP A 597 13.34 14.06 77.77
C TRP A 597 14.45 15.01 78.25
N LEU A 598 14.83 16.00 77.44
CA LEU A 598 15.81 17.03 77.80
C LEU A 598 15.33 17.98 78.91
N THR A 599 14.02 18.11 79.10
CA THR A 599 13.41 18.98 80.12
C THR A 599 13.19 18.26 81.47
N ASN A 600 13.11 16.93 81.46
CA ASN A 600 12.79 16.11 82.64
C ASN A 600 14.00 15.25 83.06
N ASP A 601 14.99 15.88 83.71
CA ASP A 601 16.19 15.25 84.28
C ASP A 601 16.93 14.28 83.31
N PRO A 602 17.57 14.80 82.25
CA PRO A 602 18.11 13.99 81.16
C PRO A 602 19.38 13.23 81.53
N ASN A 603 19.41 11.93 81.23
CA ASN A 603 20.66 11.18 81.10
C ASN A 603 21.20 11.29 79.65
N TYR A 604 22.18 12.16 79.42
CA TYR A 604 22.71 12.44 78.08
C TYR A 604 23.34 11.22 77.38
N GLU A 605 23.85 10.23 78.12
CA GLU A 605 24.37 8.99 77.52
C GLU A 605 23.24 8.15 76.90
N GLU A 606 22.11 8.04 77.60
CA GLU A 606 20.93 7.33 77.11
C GLU A 606 20.27 8.07 75.94
N VAL A 607 20.21 9.40 76.00
CA VAL A 607 19.68 10.23 74.91
C VAL A 607 20.56 10.09 73.66
N GLY A 608 21.89 10.07 73.81
CA GLY A 608 22.82 9.86 72.70
C GLY A 608 22.72 8.46 72.07
N ALA A 609 22.56 7.42 72.91
CA ALA A 609 22.32 6.06 72.43
C ALA A 609 20.98 5.93 71.68
N TRP A 610 19.92 6.58 72.19
CA TRP A 610 18.61 6.62 71.56
C TRP A 610 18.61 7.36 70.21
N PHE A 611 19.30 8.50 70.12
CA PHE A 611 19.50 9.23 68.86
C PHE A 611 20.17 8.35 67.80
N SER A 612 21.30 7.72 68.19
CA SER A 612 22.08 6.86 67.29
C SER A 612 21.26 5.65 66.83
N TRP A 613 20.50 5.05 67.74
CA TRP A 613 19.60 3.95 67.41
C TRP A 613 18.52 4.36 66.40
N TRP A 614 17.85 5.50 66.58
CA TRP A 614 16.84 5.97 65.64
C TRP A 614 17.39 6.22 64.24
N ARG A 615 18.63 6.72 64.13
CA ARG A 615 19.30 6.90 62.84
C ARG A 615 19.48 5.57 62.11
N THR A 616 19.69 4.45 62.82
CA THR A 616 19.78 3.10 62.20
C THR A 616 18.43 2.54 61.73
N GLN A 617 17.29 3.06 62.23
CA GLN A 617 15.97 2.56 61.85
C GLN A 617 15.47 3.14 60.52
N ILE A 618 16.00 4.30 60.10
CA ILE A 618 15.70 4.90 58.79
C ILE A 618 16.70 4.37 57.75
N PRO A 619 16.24 3.98 56.54
CA PRO A 619 17.14 3.54 55.47
C PRO A 619 18.19 4.60 55.10
N GLU A 620 19.41 4.17 54.79
CA GLU A 620 20.55 5.05 54.45
C GLU A 620 20.21 6.03 53.32
N GLU A 621 19.59 5.56 52.24
CA GLU A 621 19.14 6.39 51.09
C GLU A 621 18.23 7.56 51.49
N VAL A 622 17.48 7.43 52.58
CA VAL A 622 16.57 8.47 53.09
C VAL A 622 17.29 9.35 54.10
N ASN A 623 18.21 8.78 54.90
CA ASN A 623 19.03 9.54 55.84
C ASN A 623 20.00 10.50 55.13
N GLU A 624 20.60 10.09 54.01
CA GLU A 624 21.54 10.93 53.23
C GLU A 624 20.87 12.15 52.57
N LEU A 625 19.54 12.24 52.61
CA LEU A 625 18.83 13.40 52.09
C LEU A 625 19.07 14.59 53.00
N THR A 626 19.46 15.72 52.41
CA THR A 626 19.72 16.98 53.16
C THR A 626 18.54 17.39 54.03
N ILE A 627 17.30 17.18 53.56
CA ILE A 627 16.08 17.53 54.30
C ILE A 627 15.96 16.71 55.60
N VAL A 628 16.41 15.46 55.60
CA VAL A 628 16.38 14.55 56.75
C VAL A 628 17.58 14.80 57.66
N ASP A 629 18.78 14.98 57.10
CA ASP A 629 19.97 15.38 57.84
C ASP A 629 19.80 16.73 58.56
N ASP A 630 19.10 17.70 57.96
CA ASP A 630 18.76 18.97 58.59
C ASP A 630 17.90 18.78 59.85
N GLU A 631 16.94 17.84 59.84
CA GLU A 631 16.12 17.51 61.01
C GLU A 631 16.95 16.81 62.10
N TRP A 632 17.86 15.92 61.72
CA TRP A 632 18.80 15.31 62.67
C TRP A 632 19.73 16.37 63.31
N ASN A 633 20.25 17.30 62.50
CA ASN A 633 21.09 18.40 62.96
C ASN A 633 20.34 19.35 63.91
N LYS A 634 19.05 19.62 63.67
CA LYS A 634 18.21 20.36 64.62
C LYS A 634 18.11 19.63 65.96
N GLY A 635 17.96 18.31 65.94
CA GLY A 635 17.95 17.48 67.16
C GLY A 635 19.28 17.55 67.92
N LEU A 636 20.41 17.52 67.21
CA LEU A 636 21.73 17.69 67.85
C LEU A 636 21.90 19.10 68.44
N GLN A 637 21.47 20.14 67.72
CA GLN A 637 21.51 21.52 68.22
C GLN A 637 20.66 21.72 69.47
N THR A 638 19.49 21.07 69.57
CA THR A 638 18.67 21.14 70.80
C THR A 638 19.32 20.40 71.96
N MET A 639 20.00 19.27 71.72
CA MET A 639 20.81 18.58 72.73
C MET A 639 22.01 19.42 73.20
N ASP A 640 22.75 20.03 72.28
CA ASP A 640 23.90 20.90 72.59
C ASP A 640 23.46 22.14 73.38
N LEU A 641 22.33 22.74 73.02
CA LEU A 641 21.75 23.87 73.74
C LEU A 641 21.29 23.45 75.15
N ALA A 642 20.66 22.28 75.29
CA ALA A 642 20.26 21.75 76.58
C ALA A 642 21.46 21.50 77.51
N LEU A 643 22.56 20.96 76.97
CA LEU A 643 23.82 20.77 77.69
C LEU A 643 24.43 22.10 78.17
N GLN A 644 24.36 23.16 77.35
CA GLN A 644 24.86 24.49 77.73
C GLN A 644 24.00 25.16 78.81
N LEU A 645 22.69 24.91 78.81
CA LEU A 645 21.74 25.50 79.75
C LEU A 645 21.69 24.78 81.10
N GLY A 646 22.01 23.48 81.15
CA GLY A 646 21.98 22.66 82.37
C GLY A 646 20.59 22.66 83.03
N ASP A 647 20.51 22.93 84.33
CA ASP A 647 19.23 22.98 85.07
C ASP A 647 18.24 24.04 84.53
N ARG A 648 18.72 25.05 83.80
CA ARG A 648 17.86 26.08 83.17
C ARG A 648 17.19 25.60 81.89
N ALA A 649 17.59 24.44 81.36
CA ALA A 649 17.01 23.84 80.17
C ALA A 649 15.48 23.71 80.27
N ALA A 650 14.96 23.37 81.46
CA ALA A 650 13.53 23.21 81.68
C ALA A 650 12.70 24.50 81.50
N ALA A 651 13.33 25.67 81.65
CA ALA A 651 12.66 26.98 81.55
C ALA A 651 12.99 27.71 80.23
N GLU A 652 14.20 27.55 79.69
CA GLU A 652 14.74 28.36 78.59
C GLU A 652 14.80 27.63 77.25
N LEU A 653 14.58 26.30 77.19
CA LEU A 653 14.55 25.59 75.91
C LEU A 653 13.29 25.93 75.08
N PRO A 654 13.45 26.34 73.81
CA PRO A 654 12.32 26.58 72.94
C PRO A 654 11.61 25.26 72.63
N ARG A 655 10.28 25.25 72.76
CA ARG A 655 9.48 24.09 72.35
C ARG A 655 9.63 23.86 70.84
N PRO A 656 9.85 22.63 70.38
CA PRO A 656 9.89 22.33 68.97
C PRO A 656 8.57 22.74 68.33
N THR A 657 8.64 23.49 67.23
CA THR A 657 7.46 23.99 66.51
C THR A 657 6.70 22.83 65.88
N THR A 658 5.79 22.22 66.64
CA THR A 658 4.85 21.19 66.16
C THR A 658 3.70 21.79 65.34
N ALA A 659 3.59 23.13 65.29
CA ALA A 659 2.62 23.83 64.48
C ALA A 659 2.97 23.69 63.00
N ARG A 660 2.26 22.78 62.34
CA ARG A 660 2.03 22.82 60.90
C ARG A 660 1.73 24.27 60.51
N ALA A 661 2.66 24.95 59.86
CA ALA A 661 2.32 26.13 59.09
C ALA A 661 1.15 25.69 58.18
N PRO A 662 -0.03 26.34 58.25
CA PRO A 662 -1.11 26.01 57.34
C PRO A 662 -0.52 26.13 55.93
N LEU A 663 -0.69 25.10 55.11
CA LEU A 663 -0.47 25.28 53.67
C LEU A 663 -1.34 26.48 53.30
N PRO A 664 -0.77 27.58 52.79
CA PRO A 664 -1.53 28.79 52.56
C PRO A 664 -2.70 28.43 51.64
N THR A 665 -3.91 28.63 52.13
CA THR A 665 -5.10 28.39 51.32
C THR A 665 -5.06 29.37 50.15
N ARG A 666 -5.83 29.06 49.10
CA ARG A 666 -5.90 29.93 47.92
C ARG A 666 -6.33 31.36 48.31
N GLU A 667 -7.05 31.49 49.41
CA GLU A 667 -7.48 32.76 50.02
C GLU A 667 -6.33 33.47 50.74
N ASP A 668 -5.47 32.75 51.47
CA ASP A 668 -4.28 33.31 52.12
C ASP A 668 -3.22 33.78 51.11
N LYS A 669 -3.08 33.09 49.96
CA LYS A 669 -2.19 33.53 48.87
C LYS A 669 -2.69 34.77 48.15
N VAL A 670 -4.01 34.95 48.06
CA VAL A 670 -4.63 36.14 47.46
C VAL A 670 -4.56 37.33 48.43
N ALA A 671 -4.77 37.08 49.73
CA ALA A 671 -4.65 38.10 50.77
C ALA A 671 -3.19 38.56 50.97
N ALA A 672 -2.22 37.64 50.96
CA ALA A 672 -0.80 37.97 51.02
C ALA A 672 -0.33 38.70 49.75
N ALA A 673 -0.79 38.29 48.56
CA ALA A 673 -0.49 38.97 47.29
C ALA A 673 -1.09 40.39 47.23
N ALA A 674 -2.29 40.60 47.78
CA ALA A 674 -2.93 41.91 47.88
C ALA A 674 -2.23 42.84 48.89
N ALA A 675 -1.73 42.30 50.01
CA ALA A 675 -0.97 43.06 51.00
C ALA A 675 0.44 43.43 50.50
N THR A 676 1.11 42.57 49.73
CA THR A 676 2.42 42.88 49.12
C THR A 676 2.33 43.80 47.90
N ALA A 677 1.20 43.83 47.19
CA ALA A 677 1.00 44.72 46.04
C ALA A 677 0.74 46.18 46.42
N ALA A 678 0.33 46.45 47.67
CA ALA A 678 0.09 47.82 48.16
C ALA A 678 1.34 48.52 48.70
N ALA A 679 2.45 47.80 48.93
CA ALA A 679 3.63 48.31 49.64
C ALA A 679 4.91 48.43 48.79
N ALA A 680 4.92 48.06 47.50
CA ALA A 680 6.13 48.10 46.67
C ALA A 680 5.88 48.74 45.30
N ALA A 681 6.20 50.03 45.19
CA ALA A 681 6.51 50.69 43.92
C ALA A 681 7.84 50.14 43.37
N PRO A 682 8.03 50.02 42.03
CA PRO A 682 9.08 49.18 41.48
C PRO A 682 10.41 49.95 41.34
N GLU A 683 11.44 49.50 42.06
CA GLU A 683 12.85 49.63 41.66
C GLU A 683 13.32 48.31 41.02
N PRO A 684 14.07 48.34 39.90
CA PRO A 684 14.49 47.14 39.20
C PRO A 684 15.78 46.58 39.83
N ARG A 685 15.70 45.41 40.46
CA ARG A 685 16.88 44.64 40.87
C ARG A 685 16.90 43.28 40.18
N VAL A 686 17.76 43.22 39.16
CA VAL A 686 18.71 42.15 38.78
C VAL A 686 18.35 40.73 39.23
N LYS A 687 18.04 39.87 38.24
CA LYS A 687 18.09 38.42 38.36
C LYS A 687 19.52 37.93 38.10
N ALA A 688 20.03 37.04 38.94
CA ALA A 688 21.19 36.19 38.66
C ALA A 688 20.74 34.91 37.92
N PRO A 689 21.62 34.24 37.16
CA PRO A 689 21.40 33.98 35.74
C PRO A 689 20.66 32.67 35.47
N VAL A 690 19.62 32.78 34.65
CA VAL A 690 19.35 31.75 33.64
C VAL A 690 20.47 31.96 32.61
N VAL A 691 21.20 30.92 32.22
CA VAL A 691 21.99 30.99 30.98
C VAL A 691 20.97 31.02 29.85
N GLU A 692 20.39 32.19 29.63
CA GLU A 692 19.94 32.60 28.31
C GLU A 692 21.24 32.63 27.51
N GLU A 693 21.41 31.69 26.59
CA GLU A 693 22.39 31.85 25.52
C GLU A 693 22.10 33.24 24.93
N VAL A 694 22.96 34.21 25.24
CA VAL A 694 22.85 35.55 24.67
C VAL A 694 22.95 35.32 23.18
N ALA A 695 21.81 35.39 22.48
CA ALA A 695 21.79 35.20 21.06
C ALA A 695 22.74 36.25 20.50
N PHE A 696 23.70 35.87 19.66
CA PHE A 696 24.72 36.79 19.13
C PHE A 696 24.12 38.08 18.51
N LYS A 697 22.85 38.02 18.09
CA LYS A 697 22.04 39.17 17.71
C LYS A 697 21.97 40.27 18.79
N ASP A 698 21.84 39.93 20.06
CA ASP A 698 21.75 40.89 21.17
C ASP A 698 23.13 41.53 21.44
N ILE A 699 24.21 40.78 21.23
CA ILE A 699 25.59 41.30 21.26
C ILE A 699 25.81 42.29 20.10
N LEU A 700 25.36 41.93 18.89
CA LEU A 700 25.44 42.80 17.71
C LEU A 700 24.61 44.08 17.89
N GLU A 701 23.41 44.00 18.46
CA GLU A 701 22.57 45.17 18.75
C GLU A 701 23.24 46.09 19.79
N GLY A 702 23.82 45.51 20.85
CA GLY A 702 24.61 46.26 21.84
C GLY A 702 25.80 46.96 21.21
N TRP A 703 26.60 46.26 20.40
CA TRP A 703 27.75 46.83 19.71
C TRP A 703 27.35 47.94 18.72
N CYS A 704 26.25 47.78 17.98
CA CYS A 704 25.75 48.82 17.09
C CYS A 704 25.42 50.10 17.89
N LEU A 705 24.77 49.97 19.04
CA LEU A 705 24.44 51.12 19.90
C LEU A 705 25.69 51.84 20.41
N GLU A 706 26.73 51.09 20.79
CA GLU A 706 28.02 51.67 21.23
C GLU A 706 28.70 52.47 20.12
N GLN A 707 28.63 51.99 18.87
CA GLN A 707 29.18 52.68 17.70
C GLN A 707 28.25 53.76 17.12
N GLY A 708 27.13 54.07 17.79
CA GLY A 708 26.15 55.06 17.31
C GLY A 708 25.38 54.62 16.06
N LEU A 709 25.36 53.32 15.77
CA LEU A 709 24.63 52.69 14.67
C LEU A 709 23.26 52.18 15.14
N ILE A 710 22.30 52.20 14.23
CA ILE A 710 20.94 51.70 14.46
C ILE A 710 20.74 50.44 13.61
N MET A 711 20.36 49.34 14.25
CA MET A 711 19.97 48.08 13.60
C MET A 711 18.45 48.05 13.38
N LEU A 712 18.03 48.07 12.13
CA LEU A 712 16.62 48.11 11.72
C LEU A 712 16.20 46.77 11.09
N PRO A 713 15.17 46.07 11.62
CA PRO A 713 14.67 44.84 11.00
C PRO A 713 13.92 45.15 9.70
N LEU A 714 14.33 44.54 8.59
CA LEU A 714 13.73 44.79 7.28
C LEU A 714 12.47 43.95 7.00
N ARG A 715 12.14 42.99 7.88
CA ARG A 715 11.03 42.02 7.71
C ARG A 715 11.07 41.27 6.38
N GLU A 716 12.25 41.16 5.78
CA GLU A 716 12.56 40.35 4.61
C GLU A 716 13.47 39.20 5.03
N ALA A 717 13.28 38.02 4.46
CA ALA A 717 14.12 36.86 4.71
C ALA A 717 15.14 36.71 3.58
N HIS A 718 16.35 36.29 3.92
CA HIS A 718 17.40 36.04 2.94
C HIS A 718 17.00 34.87 2.01
N PRO A 719 17.15 35.02 0.68
CA PRO A 719 16.51 34.13 -0.30
C PRO A 719 16.99 32.68 -0.30
N GLN A 720 18.18 32.39 0.24
CA GLN A 720 18.75 31.03 0.24
C GLN A 720 18.70 30.31 1.59
N ASN A 721 18.82 31.03 2.71
CA ASN A 721 18.91 30.44 4.07
C ASN A 721 17.72 30.83 4.97
N GLY A 722 16.81 31.70 4.50
CA GLY A 722 15.58 32.05 5.21
C GLY A 722 15.76 32.91 6.46
N GLN A 723 16.97 33.41 6.74
CA GLN A 723 17.24 34.19 7.94
C GLN A 723 16.75 35.64 7.82
N PRO A 724 16.34 36.28 8.93
CA PRO A 724 15.86 37.66 8.91
C PRO A 724 16.99 38.64 8.52
N LEU A 725 16.68 39.53 7.59
CA LEU A 725 17.57 40.61 7.18
C LEU A 725 17.40 41.84 8.07
N PHE A 726 18.53 42.46 8.40
CA PHE A 726 18.64 43.69 9.17
C PHE A 726 19.39 44.74 8.37
N ARG A 727 19.12 46.02 8.61
CA ARG A 727 19.91 47.14 8.09
C ARG A 727 20.65 47.81 9.23
N ILE A 728 21.97 47.88 9.13
CA ILE A 728 22.83 48.61 10.07
C ILE A 728 23.17 49.95 9.43
N THR A 729 22.80 51.04 10.10
CA THR A 729 22.93 52.41 9.56
C THR A 729 23.27 53.44 10.64
N ALA A 730 24.11 54.42 10.31
CA ALA A 730 24.37 55.58 11.16
C ALA A 730 23.31 56.69 11.03
N SER A 731 22.38 56.56 10.07
CA SER A 731 21.39 57.61 9.79
C SER A 731 20.13 57.44 10.63
N ALA A 732 19.80 58.46 11.42
CA ALA A 732 18.55 58.52 12.21
C ALA A 732 17.26 58.44 11.35
N THR A 733 17.37 58.66 10.04
CA THR A 733 16.23 58.54 9.10
C THR A 733 15.97 57.11 8.61
N GLY A 734 16.83 56.15 8.98
CA GLY A 734 16.73 54.74 8.58
C GLY A 734 17.07 54.47 7.09
N LYS A 735 17.52 55.50 6.36
CA LYS A 735 17.93 55.43 4.95
C LYS A 735 19.45 55.50 4.83
N GLY A 736 20.01 54.61 4.00
CA GLY A 736 21.46 54.38 3.92
C GLY A 736 21.93 53.31 4.92
N GLY A 737 23.16 52.84 4.78
CA GLY A 737 23.72 51.73 5.57
C GLY A 737 23.80 50.42 4.80
N VAL A 738 24.13 49.33 5.50
CA VAL A 738 24.34 48.01 4.90
C VAL A 738 23.30 47.00 5.37
N VAL A 739 22.93 46.09 4.48
CA VAL A 739 22.03 44.98 4.80
C VAL A 739 22.86 43.80 5.28
N ALA A 740 22.48 43.20 6.40
CA ALA A 740 23.18 42.10 7.03
C ALA A 740 22.22 41.04 7.58
N PHE A 741 22.68 39.80 7.69
CA PHE A 741 22.02 38.74 8.46
C PHE A 741 22.99 38.11 9.47
N VAL A 742 22.42 37.42 10.45
CA VAL A 742 23.17 36.77 11.52
C VAL A 742 23.00 35.25 11.41
N GLN A 743 24.11 34.55 11.21
CA GLN A 743 24.14 33.09 11.17
C GLN A 743 25.19 32.56 12.16
N GLY A 744 24.72 31.93 13.24
CA GLY A 744 25.59 31.59 14.37
C GLY A 744 26.17 32.87 14.99
N ASP A 745 27.48 32.88 15.21
CA ASP A 745 28.22 34.00 15.84
C ASP A 745 28.91 34.92 14.81
N VAL A 746 28.39 34.99 13.58
CA VAL A 746 29.00 35.77 12.48
C VAL A 746 27.95 36.65 11.80
N VAL A 747 28.34 37.91 11.52
CA VAL A 747 27.55 38.86 10.74
C VAL A 747 27.93 38.77 9.27
N TRP A 748 26.94 38.52 8.42
CA TRP A 748 27.13 38.48 6.96
C TRP A 748 26.55 39.74 6.34
N VAL A 749 27.37 40.46 5.58
CA VAL A 749 27.05 41.80 5.07
C VAL A 749 26.98 41.77 3.55
N GLN A 750 25.92 42.38 2.99
CA GLN A 750 25.69 42.43 1.56
C GLN A 750 26.66 43.39 0.87
N ASN A 751 27.32 42.95 -0.21
CA ASN A 751 28.23 43.80 -0.97
C ASN A 751 27.46 44.87 -1.78
N LYS A 752 27.90 46.15 -1.71
CA LYS A 752 27.26 47.29 -2.40
C LYS A 752 27.27 47.16 -3.93
N LYS A 753 28.26 46.47 -4.53
CA LYS A 753 28.39 46.33 -6.00
C LYS A 753 27.74 45.06 -6.55
N ALA A 754 27.64 44.00 -5.75
CA ALA A 754 27.08 42.71 -6.15
C ALA A 754 26.12 42.21 -5.06
N LYS A 755 24.81 42.45 -5.26
CA LYS A 755 23.77 42.17 -4.25
C LYS A 755 23.58 40.69 -3.91
N GLU A 756 24.11 39.78 -4.71
CA GLU A 756 24.04 38.32 -4.46
C GLU A 756 25.22 37.81 -3.62
N ILE A 757 26.25 38.63 -3.41
CA ILE A 757 27.47 38.24 -2.68
C ILE A 757 27.42 38.79 -1.25
N TRP A 758 27.62 37.91 -0.28
CA TRP A 758 27.62 38.20 1.15
C TRP A 758 28.99 37.88 1.73
N GLU A 759 29.56 38.84 2.46
CA GLU A 759 30.89 38.73 3.05
C GLU A 759 30.76 38.59 4.58
N PRO A 760 31.45 37.62 5.21
CA PRO A 760 31.48 37.55 6.67
C PRO A 760 32.34 38.69 7.21
N MET A 761 31.81 39.42 8.19
CA MET A 761 32.46 40.58 8.79
C MET A 761 32.48 40.43 10.32
N GLY A 762 33.62 40.74 10.91
CA GLY A 762 33.75 40.89 12.37
C GLY A 762 33.16 42.21 12.86
N LEU A 763 33.00 42.33 14.18
CA LEU A 763 32.58 43.56 14.87
C LEU A 763 33.76 44.54 15.00
N GLU A 764 34.26 45.02 13.86
CA GLU A 764 35.43 45.89 13.74
C GLU A 764 35.07 47.18 12.99
N ASP A 765 35.98 48.16 13.00
CA ASP A 765 35.80 49.49 12.39
C ASP A 765 35.35 49.44 10.92
N GLN A 766 35.73 48.39 10.18
CA GLN A 766 35.31 48.18 8.79
C GLN A 766 33.78 48.07 8.63
N LEU A 767 33.07 47.51 9.62
CA LEU A 767 31.62 47.41 9.61
C LEU A 767 30.97 48.78 9.83
N VAL A 768 31.58 49.62 10.66
CA VAL A 768 31.16 51.00 10.93
C VAL A 768 31.33 51.85 9.67
N GLU A 769 32.50 51.80 9.03
CA GLU A 769 32.77 52.55 7.80
C GLU A 769 31.74 52.24 6.70
N ARG A 770 31.43 50.94 6.52
CA ARG A 770 30.43 50.53 5.52
C ARG A 770 29.01 50.99 5.89
N ALA A 771 28.65 50.97 7.19
CA ALA A 771 27.36 51.41 7.71
C ALA A 771 27.17 52.95 7.68
N GLU A 772 28.25 53.72 7.79
CA GLU A 772 28.29 55.17 7.59
C GLU A 772 28.30 55.55 6.11
N GLY A 773 28.59 54.60 5.22
CA GLY A 773 28.61 54.82 3.79
C GLY A 773 29.94 55.30 3.23
N ARG A 774 31.03 55.22 4.02
CA ARG A 774 32.40 55.50 3.59
C ARG A 774 33.01 54.36 2.78
#